data_AF-A0A8I0CNL5-F1
#
_entry.id   AF-A0A8I0CNL5-F1
#
_cell.length_a   1.000
_cell.length_b   1.000
_cell.length_c   1.000
_cell.angle_alpha   90.00
_cell.angle_beta   90.00
_cell.angle_gamma   90.00
#
_symmetry.space_group_name_H-M   'P 1'
#
loop_
_entity.id
_entity.type
_entity.pdbx_description
1 polymer ?
#
loop_
_entity_poly.entity_id
_entity_poly.type
_entity_poly.pdbx_seq_one_letter_code
_entity_poly.pdbx_strand_id
1 'polypeptide(L)'
;MMNVLAIDTSTGHVVSGIVQVPADGGDPVTLATVDVDSPRGHMELLTPGILQGLDAAGLTPGDIDAVVVGTGPGPFTGLRVGMATAAAFGDALGVPVHGVPSVAAVAATLPDITAADGDDAPDTTAAGTETAADGDDAPARAAQVTDRREVLVITDARRREWYHARYALSPGTAGTAPALETLSPPAVDTPAAVVAAAPAGVPVLVASGVAAQVRELFGPDRRILDDDAHPSARSLVRAALATGADLRADAPPLRALYLRRPDAAEPKPRAVSPALTGDVTARTSAEPTADTPAPGERPVVVTLPPEAAPRCAELEQQLFPGDSPWPVEGFIAEITAPRTHFLGLVLPDDPAAATGADGEGAPTAATGADREGAPTAATGADRDAADRGATVTGEVIGYAGIAVNGPAADPECEIHTIGIDPRHQGRGWAHLLMEPLMELADQLGAPVYLEVRTDNDAARGLYRSYGFEEVGLRRNYYQPSGADAYTMVRPARRADTADGGTDRTDGAADRTDGAADRGTDATPDGDVTVVLGIESSCDETGVGVVALDRRADGGHRVELIADEVASSMDQHARFGGVVPEIASRAHLEALVPTVRAARRALRRRTGRDRPDAVAATIGPGLAGALLVGSAAAKAYAAAWQVPFYAVNHLGGHVAVDAVAGPGGNDAARAQQAPAGGDAARGAEGAPDGGDTLGHAVALLVSGGHTQILEVDGIGHPMRELGGTLDDAAGEAYDKVARLLGLGYPGGPVIDRLAATGDPAAVAFPRGLTRPGDAPYDFSFSGLKTAVARYVEQAERDGRTIAVADLCASFQEAVVDVLTAKAVRACVDTGATTLLLGGGVSANRRLRELARQRCDAAGVALRVPPLRLCTDNGVMTATLAAELIAAGEGPSGLGVGSYPSLDVAVPLVR
;
A
#
# COMPACT_ATOMS: atom_id res chain seq x y z
N MET A 1 -25.71 -28.15 14.56
CA MET A 1 -24.29 -27.85 14.88
C MET A 1 -24.10 -26.37 14.60
N MET A 2 -22.87 -25.87 14.44
CA MET A 2 -22.63 -24.45 14.17
C MET A 2 -21.51 -24.30 13.12
N ASN A 3 -21.76 -23.57 12.05
CA ASN A 3 -20.82 -23.37 10.95
C ASN A 3 -20.00 -22.10 11.19
N VAL A 4 -18.69 -22.25 11.34
CA VAL A 4 -17.78 -21.13 11.62
C VAL A 4 -16.85 -20.92 10.43
N LEU A 5 -16.86 -19.70 9.89
CA LEU A 5 -15.87 -19.26 8.91
C LEU A 5 -14.59 -18.85 9.65
N ALA A 6 -13.51 -19.58 9.43
CA ALA A 6 -12.18 -19.27 9.99
C ALA A 6 -11.29 -18.61 8.92
N ILE A 7 -10.58 -17.54 9.30
CA ILE A 7 -9.68 -16.77 8.42
C ILE A 7 -8.36 -16.47 9.15
N ASP A 8 -7.21 -16.66 8.50
CA ASP A 8 -5.94 -16.07 8.94
C ASP A 8 -5.08 -15.63 7.74
N THR A 9 -4.40 -14.51 7.94
CA THR A 9 -3.54 -13.81 6.97
C THR A 9 -2.31 -13.20 7.66
N SER A 10 -1.87 -13.81 8.76
CA SER A 10 -0.75 -13.34 9.60
C SER A 10 0.62 -13.87 9.17
N THR A 11 0.68 -14.77 8.20
CA THR A 11 1.91 -15.40 7.69
C THR A 11 2.08 -15.12 6.19
N GLY A 12 2.88 -15.92 5.47
CA GLY A 12 2.88 -15.94 4.00
C GLY A 12 1.59 -16.50 3.40
N HIS A 13 0.84 -17.30 4.17
CA HIS A 13 -0.35 -18.00 3.71
C HIS A 13 -1.60 -17.12 3.68
N VAL A 14 -2.52 -17.49 2.81
CA VAL A 14 -3.91 -17.04 2.76
C VAL A 14 -4.77 -18.21 3.22
N VAL A 15 -5.18 -18.21 4.49
CA VAL A 15 -5.96 -19.32 5.08
C VAL A 15 -7.43 -18.91 5.20
N SER A 16 -8.31 -19.73 4.64
CA SER A 16 -9.74 -19.68 4.92
C SER A 16 -10.31 -21.09 5.04
N GLY A 17 -11.36 -21.28 5.85
CA GLY A 17 -11.99 -22.58 5.96
C GLY A 17 -13.31 -22.57 6.72
N ILE A 18 -14.10 -23.61 6.48
CA ILE A 18 -15.40 -23.83 7.12
C ILE A 18 -15.23 -24.92 8.17
N VAL A 19 -15.49 -24.57 9.43
CA VAL A 19 -15.33 -25.47 10.58
C VAL A 19 -16.67 -25.61 11.29
N GLN A 20 -17.17 -26.83 11.37
CA GLN A 20 -18.40 -27.17 12.06
C GLN A 20 -18.13 -27.49 13.53
N VAL A 21 -18.69 -26.70 14.43
CA VAL A 21 -18.59 -26.86 15.89
C VAL A 21 -19.78 -27.69 16.41
N PRO A 22 -19.54 -28.82 17.09
CA PRO A 22 -20.56 -29.60 17.78
C PRO A 22 -21.31 -28.80 18.86
N ALA A 23 -22.59 -29.12 19.09
CA ALA A 23 -23.43 -28.40 20.06
C ALA A 23 -23.27 -28.90 21.52
N ASP A 24 -22.51 -29.97 21.71
CA ASP A 24 -22.26 -30.68 22.98
C ASP A 24 -20.88 -30.40 23.58
N GLY A 25 -20.06 -29.55 22.94
CA GLY A 25 -18.68 -29.26 23.36
C GLY A 25 -17.61 -30.17 22.75
N GLY A 26 -17.98 -31.04 21.80
CA GLY A 26 -17.04 -31.87 21.03
C GLY A 26 -16.03 -31.08 20.18
N ASP A 27 -14.97 -31.77 19.76
CA ASP A 27 -13.86 -31.19 18.96
C ASP A 27 -14.35 -30.69 17.59
N PRO A 28 -14.08 -29.42 17.20
CA PRO A 28 -14.52 -28.85 15.92
C PRO A 28 -14.05 -29.66 14.70
N VAL A 29 -14.90 -29.79 13.67
CA VAL A 29 -14.62 -30.58 12.46
C VAL A 29 -14.50 -29.66 11.25
N THR A 30 -13.35 -29.68 10.57
CA THR A 30 -13.18 -28.98 9.29
C THR A 30 -14.05 -29.63 8.22
N LEU A 31 -14.89 -28.85 7.54
CA LEU A 31 -15.63 -29.29 6.34
C LEU A 31 -14.82 -29.01 5.07
N ALA A 32 -14.19 -27.83 4.99
CA ALA A 32 -13.32 -27.42 3.90
C ALA A 32 -12.25 -26.43 4.37
N THR A 33 -11.10 -26.42 3.70
CA THR A 33 -10.04 -25.41 3.86
C THR A 33 -9.52 -25.03 2.48
N VAL A 34 -9.28 -23.73 2.26
CA VAL A 34 -8.42 -23.21 1.20
C VAL A 34 -7.21 -22.56 1.88
N ASP A 35 -6.03 -23.06 1.54
CA ASP A 35 -4.74 -22.66 2.10
C ASP A 35 -3.75 -22.53 0.95
N VAL A 36 -3.17 -21.33 0.80
CA VAL A 36 -2.27 -21.00 -0.31
C VAL A 36 -1.13 -20.14 0.24
N ASP A 37 0.12 -20.60 0.12
CA ASP A 37 1.28 -19.73 0.34
C ASP A 37 1.33 -18.68 -0.78
N SER A 38 1.10 -17.42 -0.42
CA SER A 38 1.16 -16.28 -1.34
C SER A 38 1.44 -15.01 -0.54
N PRO A 39 2.71 -14.71 -0.21
CA PRO A 39 3.08 -13.63 0.72
C PRO A 39 2.72 -12.20 0.28
N ARG A 40 2.09 -12.04 -0.88
CA ARG A 40 1.55 -10.79 -1.44
C ARG A 40 0.10 -10.91 -1.96
N GLY A 41 -0.48 -12.11 -2.08
CA GLY A 41 -1.74 -12.36 -2.79
C GLY A 41 -3.01 -12.35 -1.92
N HIS A 42 -2.94 -11.82 -0.70
CA HIS A 42 -4.06 -11.84 0.26
C HIS A 42 -5.34 -11.19 -0.28
N MET A 43 -5.23 -10.17 -1.16
CA MET A 43 -6.37 -9.46 -1.74
C MET A 43 -7.10 -10.26 -2.81
N GLU A 44 -6.33 -10.92 -3.66
CA GLU A 44 -6.79 -11.61 -4.86
C GLU A 44 -7.36 -12.98 -4.48
N LEU A 45 -6.79 -13.62 -3.45
CA LEU A 45 -7.09 -15.01 -3.09
C LEU A 45 -8.13 -15.17 -1.97
N LEU A 46 -8.21 -14.26 -1.00
CA LEU A 46 -9.00 -14.52 0.22
C LEU A 46 -10.51 -14.65 -0.04
N THR A 47 -11.16 -13.65 -0.65
CA THR A 47 -12.62 -13.71 -0.88
C THR A 47 -13.02 -14.85 -1.83
N PRO A 48 -12.31 -15.11 -2.95
CA PRO A 48 -12.55 -16.31 -3.76
C PRO A 48 -12.32 -17.62 -3.01
N GLY A 49 -11.28 -17.71 -2.16
CA GLY A 49 -11.00 -18.89 -1.34
C GLY A 49 -12.10 -19.19 -0.32
N ILE A 50 -12.69 -18.15 0.30
CA ILE A 50 -13.86 -18.29 1.19
C ILE A 50 -15.06 -18.89 0.42
N LEU A 51 -15.34 -18.39 -0.79
CA LEU A 51 -16.44 -18.90 -1.61
C LEU A 51 -16.19 -20.33 -2.11
N GLN A 52 -14.95 -20.65 -2.49
CA GLN A 52 -14.53 -22.02 -2.83
C GLN A 52 -14.67 -22.98 -1.64
N GLY A 53 -14.32 -22.53 -0.42
CA GLY A 53 -14.49 -23.31 0.81
C GLY A 53 -15.95 -23.55 1.17
N LEU A 54 -16.84 -22.57 0.91
CA LEU A 54 -18.29 -22.74 1.08
C LEU A 54 -18.87 -23.74 0.08
N ASP A 55 -18.55 -23.62 -1.20
CA ASP A 55 -19.01 -24.53 -2.26
C ASP A 55 -18.53 -25.97 -2.01
N ALA A 56 -17.25 -26.15 -1.65
CA ALA A 56 -16.69 -27.44 -1.27
C ALA A 56 -17.33 -28.06 -0.01
N ALA A 57 -17.86 -27.23 0.90
CA ALA A 57 -18.63 -27.67 2.07
C ALA A 57 -20.13 -27.88 1.77
N GLY A 58 -20.61 -27.53 0.56
CA GLY A 58 -22.02 -27.58 0.18
C GLY A 58 -22.88 -26.49 0.84
N LEU A 59 -22.29 -25.36 1.23
CA LEU A 59 -22.92 -24.27 1.97
C LEU A 59 -22.99 -22.96 1.14
N THR A 60 -23.84 -22.04 1.59
CA THR A 60 -23.87 -20.64 1.14
C THR A 60 -23.34 -19.70 2.23
N PRO A 61 -23.04 -18.43 1.92
CA PRO A 61 -22.69 -17.43 2.94
C PRO A 61 -23.77 -17.27 4.03
N GLY A 62 -25.04 -17.50 3.71
CA GLY A 62 -26.15 -17.44 4.66
C GLY A 62 -26.19 -18.59 5.67
N ASP A 63 -25.40 -19.65 5.47
CA ASP A 63 -25.30 -20.80 6.37
C ASP A 63 -24.16 -20.66 7.42
N ILE A 64 -23.48 -19.50 7.47
CA ILE A 64 -22.43 -19.19 8.46
C ILE A 64 -23.08 -18.65 9.75
N ASP A 65 -22.80 -19.26 10.90
CA ASP A 65 -23.29 -18.83 12.21
C ASP A 65 -22.37 -17.83 12.94
N ALA A 66 -21.07 -17.84 12.64
CA ALA A 66 -20.07 -16.91 13.17
C ALA A 66 -18.78 -16.89 12.31
N VAL A 67 -17.96 -15.85 12.52
CA VAL A 67 -16.63 -15.73 11.92
C VAL A 67 -15.56 -15.74 13.02
N VAL A 68 -14.43 -16.41 12.78
CA VAL A 68 -13.23 -16.38 13.63
C VAL A 68 -12.06 -15.90 12.78
N VAL A 69 -11.28 -14.93 13.27
CA VAL A 69 -10.19 -14.32 12.50
C VAL A 69 -8.90 -14.16 13.30
N GLY A 70 -7.77 -14.48 12.67
CA GLY A 70 -6.44 -14.20 13.17
C GLY A 70 -6.18 -12.70 13.31
N THR A 71 -5.86 -12.24 14.52
CA THR A 71 -5.51 -10.84 14.80
C THR A 71 -4.00 -10.57 14.76
N GLY A 72 -3.19 -11.57 14.43
CA GLY A 72 -1.73 -11.49 14.45
C GLY A 72 -1.10 -11.94 15.77
N PRO A 73 0.21 -11.71 15.96
CA PRO A 73 1.05 -10.78 15.20
C PRO A 73 1.38 -11.29 13.79
N GLY A 74 1.74 -10.38 12.88
CA GLY A 74 1.93 -10.67 11.45
C GLY A 74 2.18 -9.40 10.61
N PRO A 75 2.28 -9.51 9.27
CA PRO A 75 2.52 -8.36 8.40
C PRO A 75 1.28 -7.49 8.24
N PHE A 76 1.48 -6.16 8.25
CA PHE A 76 0.39 -5.15 8.21
C PHE A 76 -0.60 -5.35 7.05
N THR A 77 -0.09 -5.68 5.85
CA THR A 77 -0.88 -5.92 4.63
C THR A 77 -1.88 -7.06 4.81
N GLY A 78 -1.40 -8.28 5.09
CA GLY A 78 -2.24 -9.46 5.23
C GLY A 78 -3.27 -9.31 6.35
N LEU A 79 -2.85 -8.87 7.53
CA LEU A 79 -3.74 -8.68 8.68
C LEU A 79 -4.90 -7.72 8.39
N ARG A 80 -4.67 -6.63 7.66
CA ARG A 80 -5.74 -5.69 7.26
C ARG A 80 -6.78 -6.35 6.39
N VAL A 81 -6.35 -7.10 5.38
CA VAL A 81 -7.25 -7.78 4.43
C VAL A 81 -8.10 -8.84 5.15
N GLY A 82 -7.49 -9.68 5.99
CA GLY A 82 -8.19 -10.69 6.78
C GLY A 82 -9.21 -10.10 7.75
N MET A 83 -8.81 -9.09 8.55
CA MET A 83 -9.70 -8.45 9.52
C MET A 83 -10.82 -7.64 8.87
N ALA A 84 -10.55 -6.90 7.78
CA ALA A 84 -11.59 -6.17 7.04
C ALA A 84 -12.61 -7.12 6.41
N THR A 85 -12.14 -8.23 5.82
CA THR A 85 -12.99 -9.30 5.28
C THR A 85 -13.88 -9.91 6.36
N ALA A 86 -13.29 -10.32 7.49
CA ALA A 86 -14.03 -10.94 8.59
C ALA A 86 -15.08 -9.99 9.21
N ALA A 87 -14.73 -8.73 9.43
CA ALA A 87 -15.64 -7.72 9.97
C ALA A 87 -16.81 -7.42 9.03
N ALA A 88 -16.56 -7.39 7.71
CA ALA A 88 -17.58 -7.20 6.69
C ALA A 88 -18.52 -8.41 6.56
N PHE A 89 -18.01 -9.65 6.53
CA PHE A 89 -18.84 -10.86 6.56
C PHE A 89 -19.77 -10.88 7.79
N GLY A 90 -19.24 -10.56 8.97
CA GLY A 90 -20.03 -10.45 10.20
C GLY A 90 -21.15 -9.42 10.12
N ASP A 91 -20.86 -8.19 9.67
CA ASP A 91 -21.90 -7.16 9.53
C ASP A 91 -22.93 -7.49 8.43
N ALA A 92 -22.46 -8.07 7.33
CA ALA A 92 -23.31 -8.42 6.19
C ALA A 92 -24.41 -9.41 6.60
N LEU A 93 -24.01 -10.48 7.29
CA LEU A 93 -24.86 -11.59 7.71
C LEU A 93 -25.56 -11.34 9.06
N GLY A 94 -25.04 -10.43 9.90
CA GLY A 94 -25.53 -10.18 11.25
C GLY A 94 -24.99 -11.18 12.30
N VAL A 95 -23.80 -11.72 12.07
CA VAL A 95 -23.17 -12.75 12.92
C VAL A 95 -21.92 -12.23 13.64
N PRO A 96 -21.59 -12.76 14.83
CA PRO A 96 -20.43 -12.29 15.60
C PRO A 96 -19.09 -12.68 14.96
N VAL A 97 -18.07 -11.86 15.22
CA VAL A 97 -16.72 -11.99 14.64
C VAL A 97 -15.68 -12.01 15.75
N HIS A 98 -15.10 -13.17 16.04
CA HIS A 98 -14.18 -13.39 17.16
C HIS A 98 -12.73 -13.28 16.71
N GLY A 99 -11.99 -12.34 17.29
CA GLY A 99 -10.56 -12.15 17.03
C GLY A 99 -9.69 -13.02 17.93
N VAL A 100 -8.76 -13.79 17.35
CA VAL A 100 -7.86 -14.70 18.06
C VAL A 100 -6.40 -14.37 17.73
N PRO A 101 -5.48 -14.30 18.71
CA PRO A 101 -4.06 -14.16 18.41
C PRO A 101 -3.55 -15.35 17.60
N SER A 102 -2.92 -15.09 16.45
CA SER A 102 -2.49 -16.12 15.51
C SER A 102 -1.50 -17.11 16.17
N VAL A 103 -0.62 -16.65 17.06
CA VAL A 103 0.26 -17.53 17.86
C VAL A 103 -0.48 -18.40 18.90
N ALA A 104 -1.69 -18.03 19.33
CA ALA A 104 -2.55 -18.89 20.15
C ALA A 104 -3.25 -19.96 19.28
N ALA A 105 -3.64 -19.61 18.05
CA ALA A 105 -4.12 -20.55 17.06
C ALA A 105 -3.03 -21.54 16.60
N VAL A 106 -1.76 -21.14 16.60
CA VAL A 106 -0.61 -22.05 16.47
C VAL A 106 -0.49 -22.96 17.68
N ALA A 107 -0.54 -22.44 18.91
CA ALA A 107 -0.49 -23.28 20.12
C ALA A 107 -1.61 -24.35 20.17
N ALA A 108 -2.75 -24.10 19.52
CA ALA A 108 -3.89 -25.01 19.40
C ALA A 108 -3.81 -26.01 18.22
N THR A 109 -2.73 -26.03 17.42
CA THR A 109 -2.48 -27.11 16.44
C THR A 109 -2.01 -28.39 17.11
N LEU A 110 -1.31 -28.27 18.25
CA LEU A 110 -0.73 -29.39 18.99
C LEU A 110 -1.75 -30.54 19.17
N PRO A 111 -1.44 -31.76 18.70
CA PRO A 111 -2.27 -32.92 18.94
C PRO A 111 -2.36 -33.26 20.43
N ASP A 112 -3.30 -34.14 20.76
CA ASP A 112 -3.25 -34.91 22.00
C ASP A 112 -2.03 -35.85 21.94
N ILE A 113 -0.84 -35.36 22.36
CA ILE A 113 0.40 -36.16 22.44
C ILE A 113 0.33 -37.11 23.66
N THR A 114 -0.81 -37.79 23.83
CA THR A 114 -1.13 -38.75 24.89
C THR A 114 -1.05 -40.20 24.37
N ALA A 115 -0.72 -40.39 23.09
CA ALA A 115 -0.72 -41.67 22.38
C ALA A 115 0.63 -42.05 21.69
N ALA A 116 1.71 -41.27 21.86
CA ALA A 116 2.95 -41.43 21.09
C ALA A 116 4.26 -41.59 21.91
N ASP A 117 4.35 -41.03 23.11
CA ASP A 117 5.53 -41.18 23.99
C ASP A 117 5.32 -42.37 24.95
N GLY A 118 5.11 -43.58 24.40
CA GLY A 118 4.58 -44.75 25.13
C GLY A 118 5.36 -46.06 25.00
N ASP A 119 6.51 -46.09 24.32
CA ASP A 119 7.31 -47.30 24.12
C ASP A 119 8.80 -46.97 23.92
N ASP A 120 9.44 -46.31 24.91
CA ASP A 120 10.91 -46.20 25.00
C ASP A 120 11.39 -45.94 26.45
N ALA A 121 10.93 -46.79 27.37
CA ALA A 121 11.52 -46.89 28.71
C ALA A 121 12.78 -47.79 28.63
N PRO A 122 13.97 -47.33 29.07
CA PRO A 122 15.20 -48.10 28.90
C PRO A 122 15.16 -49.40 29.70
N ASP A 123 15.36 -50.53 29.01
CA ASP A 123 15.29 -51.86 29.61
C ASP A 123 16.42 -52.10 30.63
N THR A 124 16.04 -52.19 31.91
CA THR A 124 16.95 -52.50 33.02
C THR A 124 16.68 -53.88 33.63
N THR A 125 16.81 -54.96 32.85
CA THR A 125 16.84 -56.31 33.42
C THR A 125 18.06 -56.53 34.33
N ALA A 126 17.88 -56.45 35.65
CA ALA A 126 18.86 -56.89 36.64
C ALA A 126 18.18 -57.52 37.86
N ALA A 127 18.38 -58.82 38.04
CA ALA A 127 17.68 -59.71 38.96
C ALA A 127 17.53 -59.24 40.43
N GLY A 128 16.32 -59.43 41.00
CA GLY A 128 16.02 -59.35 42.43
C GLY A 128 14.81 -60.22 42.80
N THR A 129 14.98 -61.16 43.73
CA THR A 129 14.02 -62.24 44.06
C THR A 129 13.17 -61.96 45.30
N GLU A 130 11.88 -62.35 45.24
CA GLU A 130 11.02 -62.73 46.40
C GLU A 130 10.65 -61.61 47.43
N THR A 131 9.53 -61.62 48.19
CA THR A 131 8.24 -62.34 48.15
C THR A 131 7.13 -61.53 48.87
N ALA A 132 5.87 -61.82 48.53
CA ALA A 132 4.59 -61.64 49.25
C ALA A 132 4.45 -60.80 50.54
N ALA A 133 3.37 -59.99 50.64
CA ALA A 133 2.32 -60.09 51.68
C ALA A 133 1.17 -59.08 51.46
N ASP A 134 -0.01 -59.36 52.01
CA ASP A 134 -1.19 -58.46 52.03
C ASP A 134 -1.06 -57.31 53.06
N GLY A 135 -1.80 -56.22 52.84
CA GLY A 135 -1.95 -55.12 53.78
C GLY A 135 -2.94 -54.05 53.30
N ASP A 136 -4.18 -54.11 53.79
CA ASP A 136 -5.25 -53.15 53.48
C ASP A 136 -5.26 -52.00 54.49
N ASP A 137 -4.99 -50.77 54.02
CA ASP A 137 -5.28 -49.53 54.77
C ASP A 137 -5.24 -48.32 53.81
N ALA A 138 -6.40 -47.69 53.57
CA ALA A 138 -6.51 -46.44 52.82
C ALA A 138 -6.81 -45.28 53.77
N PRO A 139 -6.16 -44.11 53.60
CA PRO A 139 -6.91 -43.08 52.87
C PRO A 139 -6.08 -42.09 52.02
N ALA A 140 -6.81 -41.38 51.15
CA ALA A 140 -6.51 -40.02 50.68
C ALA A 140 -5.19 -39.78 49.92
N ARG A 141 -5.17 -40.15 48.62
CA ARG A 141 -4.52 -39.34 47.58
C ARG A 141 -5.32 -39.34 46.28
N ALA A 142 -6.29 -38.42 46.20
CA ALA A 142 -6.80 -37.95 44.91
C ALA A 142 -5.74 -37.03 44.27
N ALA A 143 -4.63 -37.62 43.83
CA ALA A 143 -3.53 -36.90 43.18
C ALA A 143 -3.95 -36.54 41.75
N GLN A 144 -4.25 -35.27 41.52
CA GLN A 144 -4.57 -34.76 40.20
C GLN A 144 -3.33 -34.89 39.29
N VAL A 145 -3.39 -35.76 38.29
CA VAL A 145 -2.46 -35.71 37.16
C VAL A 145 -2.94 -34.60 36.22
N THR A 146 -2.68 -33.35 36.61
CA THR A 146 -2.84 -32.20 35.71
C THR A 146 -1.65 -32.15 34.77
N ASP A 147 -1.73 -32.90 33.67
CA ASP A 147 -0.75 -32.89 32.59
C ASP A 147 -0.87 -31.57 31.78
N ARG A 148 -0.46 -30.47 32.41
CA ARG A 148 -0.38 -29.14 31.81
C ARG A 148 0.86 -29.06 30.94
N ARG A 149 0.66 -28.93 29.65
CA ARG A 149 1.72 -28.94 28.64
C ARG A 149 2.06 -27.52 28.24
N GLU A 150 3.16 -27.01 28.78
CA GLU A 150 3.69 -25.71 28.38
C GLU A 150 4.33 -25.77 26.99
N VAL A 151 4.18 -24.71 26.21
CA VAL A 151 4.88 -24.51 24.92
C VAL A 151 5.29 -23.05 24.76
N LEU A 152 6.48 -22.84 24.17
CA LEU A 152 6.94 -21.55 23.65
C LEU A 152 6.67 -21.53 22.14
N VAL A 153 5.77 -20.67 21.67
CA VAL A 153 5.51 -20.46 20.24
C VAL A 153 6.44 -19.38 19.71
N ILE A 154 7.08 -19.60 18.56
CA ILE A 154 7.97 -18.65 17.88
C ILE A 154 7.58 -18.52 16.39
N THR A 155 7.50 -17.30 15.88
CA THR A 155 7.23 -16.99 14.45
C THR A 155 8.01 -15.74 14.00
N ASP A 156 8.19 -15.56 12.69
CA ASP A 156 8.94 -14.42 12.13
C ASP A 156 8.30 -13.05 12.43
N ALA A 157 9.08 -12.11 13.01
CA ALA A 157 8.69 -10.69 13.15
C ALA A 157 9.33 -9.77 12.10
N ARG A 158 10.04 -10.36 11.14
CA ARG A 158 10.92 -9.75 10.13
C ARG A 158 12.03 -8.90 10.78
N ARG A 159 12.94 -8.38 9.95
CA ARG A 159 14.09 -7.55 10.39
C ARG A 159 15.00 -8.21 11.45
N ARG A 160 15.19 -9.54 11.38
CA ARG A 160 16.03 -10.32 12.30
C ARG A 160 15.53 -10.36 13.76
N GLU A 161 14.22 -10.23 13.97
CA GLU A 161 13.53 -10.38 15.26
C GLU A 161 12.44 -11.46 15.18
N TRP A 162 12.00 -11.98 16.32
CA TRP A 162 10.96 -13.01 16.43
C TRP A 162 9.77 -12.51 17.24
N TYR A 163 8.57 -12.93 16.84
CA TYR A 163 7.39 -12.88 17.69
C TYR A 163 7.36 -14.15 18.55
N HIS A 164 7.12 -14.01 19.86
CA HIS A 164 7.07 -15.16 20.77
C HIS A 164 5.95 -15.04 21.80
N ALA A 165 5.42 -16.17 22.26
CA ALA A 165 4.37 -16.27 23.27
C ALA A 165 4.45 -17.61 24.01
N ARG A 166 3.97 -17.70 25.25
CA ARG A 166 3.90 -18.96 26.00
C ARG A 166 2.48 -19.32 26.37
N TYR A 167 2.15 -20.60 26.21
CA TYR A 167 0.85 -21.16 26.53
C TYR A 167 0.99 -22.44 27.35
N ALA A 168 -0.02 -22.75 28.16
CA ALA A 168 -0.23 -24.08 28.72
C ALA A 168 -1.52 -24.67 28.13
N LEU A 169 -1.38 -25.80 27.45
CA LEU A 169 -2.52 -26.61 27.02
C LEU A 169 -2.88 -27.61 28.12
N SER A 170 -4.16 -27.71 28.46
CA SER A 170 -4.70 -28.78 29.31
C SER A 170 -5.59 -29.69 28.47
N PRO A 171 -5.38 -31.03 28.48
CA PRO A 171 -6.24 -31.97 27.76
C PRO A 171 -7.71 -31.81 28.15
N GLY A 172 -8.59 -31.92 27.16
CA GLY A 172 -10.03 -31.90 27.39
C GLY A 172 -10.49 -33.16 28.12
N THR A 173 -11.42 -33.03 29.07
CA THR A 173 -12.22 -34.18 29.51
C THR A 173 -13.18 -34.60 28.39
N ALA A 174 -13.65 -35.85 28.37
CA ALA A 174 -14.51 -36.35 27.29
C ALA A 174 -15.79 -35.50 27.14
N GLY A 175 -15.94 -34.83 25.99
CA GLY A 175 -17.03 -33.87 25.72
C GLY A 175 -16.70 -32.40 26.04
N THR A 176 -15.44 -32.06 26.33
CA THR A 176 -14.97 -30.68 26.54
C THR A 176 -13.76 -30.39 25.67
N ALA A 177 -13.72 -29.20 25.05
CA ALA A 177 -12.55 -28.72 24.32
C ALA A 177 -11.32 -28.57 25.24
N PRO A 178 -10.08 -28.75 24.73
CA PRO A 178 -8.87 -28.52 25.52
C PRO A 178 -8.74 -27.03 25.89
N ALA A 179 -8.28 -26.76 27.11
CA ALA A 179 -8.15 -25.39 27.62
C ALA A 179 -6.75 -24.82 27.32
N LEU A 180 -6.69 -23.59 26.80
CA LEU A 180 -5.46 -22.90 26.41
C LEU A 180 -5.23 -21.68 27.29
N GLU A 181 -4.36 -21.82 28.29
CA GLU A 181 -3.99 -20.74 29.20
C GLU A 181 -2.81 -19.93 28.63
N THR A 182 -2.93 -18.60 28.57
CA THR A 182 -1.82 -17.72 28.16
C THR A 182 -0.89 -17.49 29.35
N LEU A 183 0.32 -18.04 29.30
CA LEU A 183 1.34 -17.88 30.35
C LEU A 183 2.18 -16.62 30.17
N SER A 184 2.47 -16.25 28.91
CA SER A 184 2.98 -14.92 28.57
C SER A 184 2.31 -14.44 27.28
N PRO A 185 1.82 -13.18 27.24
CA PRO A 185 1.21 -12.63 26.04
C PRO A 185 2.25 -12.52 24.91
N PRO A 186 1.81 -12.37 23.65
CA PRO A 186 2.72 -12.21 22.53
C PRO A 186 3.60 -10.96 22.67
N ALA A 187 4.90 -11.14 22.44
CA ALA A 187 5.94 -10.12 22.48
C ALA A 187 6.81 -10.18 21.21
N VAL A 188 7.68 -9.18 21.01
CA VAL A 188 8.63 -9.10 19.91
C VAL A 188 10.03 -8.78 20.45
N ASP A 189 11.00 -9.62 20.13
CA ASP A 189 12.35 -9.57 20.69
C ASP A 189 13.39 -10.09 19.68
N THR A 190 14.68 -9.83 19.93
CA THR A 190 15.76 -10.43 19.13
C THR A 190 15.91 -11.92 19.44
N PRO A 191 16.38 -12.77 18.49
CA PRO A 191 16.54 -14.20 18.72
C PRO A 191 17.37 -14.54 19.96
N ALA A 192 18.45 -13.79 20.21
CA ALA A 192 19.28 -13.95 21.40
C ALA A 192 18.55 -13.62 22.71
N ALA A 193 17.67 -12.61 22.72
CA ALA A 193 16.83 -12.28 23.87
C ALA A 193 15.75 -13.35 24.13
N VAL A 194 15.12 -13.87 23.07
CA VAL A 194 14.13 -14.96 23.19
C VAL A 194 14.79 -16.24 23.73
N VAL A 195 15.95 -16.63 23.20
CA VAL A 195 16.71 -17.80 23.69
C VAL A 195 17.13 -17.62 25.16
N ALA A 196 17.61 -16.43 25.54
CA ALA A 196 17.99 -16.13 26.93
C ALA A 196 16.80 -16.09 27.91
N ALA A 197 15.60 -15.77 27.43
CA ALA A 197 14.37 -15.74 28.23
C ALA A 197 13.60 -17.08 28.24
N ALA A 198 13.93 -18.02 27.35
CA ALA A 198 13.19 -19.26 27.19
C ALA A 198 13.40 -20.23 28.39
N PRO A 199 12.34 -20.64 29.11
CA PRO A 199 12.48 -21.54 30.25
C PRO A 199 13.10 -22.88 29.84
N ALA A 200 13.93 -23.47 30.70
CA ALA A 200 14.48 -24.82 30.47
C ALA A 200 13.35 -25.88 30.42
N GLY A 201 13.50 -26.90 29.58
CA GLY A 201 12.56 -28.02 29.47
C GLY A 201 11.26 -27.76 28.70
N VAL A 202 10.85 -26.50 28.47
CA VAL A 202 9.63 -26.18 27.72
C VAL A 202 9.86 -26.41 26.21
N PRO A 203 9.04 -27.23 25.51
CA PRO A 203 9.17 -27.42 24.07
C PRO A 203 8.92 -26.11 23.29
N VAL A 204 9.53 -26.01 22.12
CA VAL A 204 9.41 -24.85 21.22
C VAL A 204 8.61 -25.27 19.99
N LEU A 205 7.50 -24.60 19.70
CA LEU A 205 6.70 -24.79 18.50
C LEU A 205 6.98 -23.65 17.52
N VAL A 206 7.37 -23.98 16.28
CA VAL A 206 7.85 -22.99 15.31
C VAL A 206 6.89 -22.85 14.14
N ALA A 207 6.54 -21.61 13.80
CA ALA A 207 5.55 -21.29 12.78
C ALA A 207 6.18 -20.49 11.63
N SER A 208 6.55 -21.17 10.55
CA SER A 208 7.04 -20.63 9.27
C SER A 208 8.34 -19.80 9.32
N GLY A 209 9.19 -19.93 8.29
CA GLY A 209 10.34 -19.05 8.01
C GLY A 209 11.57 -19.17 8.94
N VAL A 210 11.38 -19.33 10.25
CA VAL A 210 12.46 -19.29 11.26
C VAL A 210 12.88 -20.67 11.81
N ALA A 211 12.25 -21.76 11.35
CA ALA A 211 12.52 -23.15 11.74
C ALA A 211 14.02 -23.50 11.85
N ALA A 212 14.78 -23.25 10.79
CA ALA A 212 16.22 -23.52 10.76
C ALA A 212 17.00 -22.71 11.80
N GLN A 213 16.67 -21.42 11.96
CA GLN A 213 17.33 -20.51 12.91
C GLN A 213 16.99 -20.87 14.37
N VAL A 214 15.76 -21.32 14.64
CA VAL A 214 15.37 -21.83 15.97
C VAL A 214 16.13 -23.13 16.28
N ARG A 215 16.23 -24.06 15.31
CA ARG A 215 17.02 -25.31 15.46
C ARG A 215 18.51 -25.05 15.70
N GLU A 216 19.09 -24.03 15.06
CA GLU A 216 20.47 -23.60 15.31
C GLU A 216 20.65 -23.01 16.71
N LEU A 217 19.84 -22.01 17.08
CA LEU A 217 20.07 -21.19 18.28
C LEU A 217 19.63 -21.83 19.61
N PHE A 218 18.68 -22.78 19.58
CA PHE A 218 18.29 -23.53 20.79
C PHE A 218 19.11 -24.80 21.03
N GLY A 219 19.86 -25.27 20.03
CA GLY A 219 20.68 -26.48 20.10
C GLY A 219 19.88 -27.81 20.07
N PRO A 220 20.59 -28.94 19.93
CA PRO A 220 19.97 -30.25 19.72
C PRO A 220 19.22 -30.82 20.94
N ASP A 221 19.51 -30.33 22.15
CA ASP A 221 18.89 -30.81 23.39
C ASP A 221 17.47 -30.26 23.61
N ARG A 222 16.98 -29.37 22.73
CA ARG A 222 15.64 -28.77 22.83
C ARG A 222 14.63 -29.59 22.02
N ARG A 223 13.51 -30.00 22.65
CA ARG A 223 12.33 -30.54 21.92
C ARG A 223 11.71 -29.40 21.10
N ILE A 224 12.07 -29.35 19.83
CA ILE A 224 11.52 -28.42 18.83
C ILE A 224 10.46 -29.19 18.03
N LEU A 225 9.30 -28.56 17.85
CA LEU A 225 8.16 -29.04 17.10
C LEU A 225 8.04 -28.17 15.85
N ASP A 226 8.12 -28.80 14.69
CA ASP A 226 8.40 -28.16 13.39
C ASP A 226 7.39 -28.65 12.32
N ASP A 227 6.15 -28.86 12.75
CA ASP A 227 5.04 -29.37 11.94
C ASP A 227 4.37 -28.26 11.09
N ASP A 228 5.17 -27.55 10.28
CA ASP A 228 4.75 -26.48 9.35
C ASP A 228 3.67 -25.52 9.95
N ALA A 229 3.88 -25.09 11.20
CA ALA A 229 2.77 -24.77 12.10
C ALA A 229 2.20 -23.34 11.95
N HIS A 230 1.63 -22.97 10.79
CA HIS A 230 0.82 -21.75 10.66
C HIS A 230 -0.62 -21.91 11.22
N PRO A 231 -1.37 -20.80 11.42
CA PRO A 231 -2.75 -20.87 11.94
C PRO A 231 -3.70 -21.59 10.97
N SER A 232 -4.08 -22.82 11.29
CA SER A 232 -5.07 -23.57 10.51
C SER A 232 -6.51 -23.09 10.83
N ALA A 233 -7.41 -23.22 9.85
CA ALA A 233 -8.86 -22.98 10.04
C ALA A 233 -9.40 -23.65 11.31
N ARG A 234 -9.01 -24.91 11.57
CA ARG A 234 -9.43 -25.70 12.73
C ARG A 234 -8.86 -25.16 14.04
N SER A 235 -7.59 -24.81 14.06
CA SER A 235 -6.89 -24.40 15.29
C SER A 235 -7.22 -22.97 15.71
N LEU A 236 -7.59 -22.09 14.77
CA LEU A 236 -8.24 -20.80 15.05
C LEU A 236 -9.52 -20.98 15.86
N VAL A 237 -10.43 -21.87 15.42
CA VAL A 237 -11.71 -22.12 16.10
C VAL A 237 -11.51 -22.84 17.44
N ARG A 238 -10.58 -23.80 17.53
CA ARG A 238 -10.18 -24.40 18.81
C ARG A 238 -9.65 -23.34 19.79
N ALA A 239 -8.75 -22.46 19.36
CA ALA A 239 -8.19 -21.40 20.20
C ALA A 239 -9.26 -20.40 20.65
N ALA A 240 -10.24 -20.06 19.79
CA ALA A 240 -11.39 -19.25 20.19
C ALA A 240 -12.19 -19.92 21.33
N LEU A 241 -12.62 -21.16 21.13
CA LEU A 241 -13.39 -21.94 22.12
C LEU A 241 -12.61 -22.15 23.42
N ALA A 242 -11.29 -22.34 23.34
CA ALA A 242 -10.41 -22.55 24.49
C ALA A 242 -10.29 -21.31 25.41
N THR A 243 -10.70 -20.12 24.96
CA THR A 243 -10.84 -18.92 25.82
C THR A 243 -12.16 -18.88 26.60
N GLY A 244 -13.08 -19.82 26.37
CA GLY A 244 -14.44 -19.81 26.92
C GLY A 244 -15.42 -18.92 26.15
N ALA A 245 -15.09 -18.51 24.92
CA ALA A 245 -15.98 -17.73 24.07
C ALA A 245 -17.19 -18.55 23.63
N ASP A 246 -18.40 -18.09 23.98
CA ASP A 246 -19.61 -18.50 23.25
C ASP A 246 -19.55 -17.83 21.88
N LEU A 247 -19.27 -18.63 20.84
CA LEU A 247 -19.14 -18.12 19.48
C LEU A 247 -20.44 -17.50 18.95
N ARG A 248 -21.60 -17.72 19.59
CA ARG A 248 -22.89 -17.10 19.23
C ARG A 248 -23.14 -15.73 19.89
N ALA A 249 -22.31 -15.33 20.85
CA ALA A 249 -22.46 -14.06 21.56
C ALA A 249 -21.73 -12.91 20.84
N ASP A 250 -22.19 -11.67 21.08
CA ASP A 250 -21.55 -10.46 20.56
C ASP A 250 -20.07 -10.37 20.98
N ALA A 251 -19.18 -10.43 19.99
CA ALA A 251 -17.75 -10.30 20.18
C ALA A 251 -17.31 -8.83 20.42
N PRO A 252 -16.21 -8.58 21.16
CA PRO A 252 -15.63 -7.25 21.24
C PRO A 252 -15.11 -6.79 19.86
N PRO A 253 -15.07 -5.47 19.58
CA PRO A 253 -14.53 -4.96 18.32
C PRO A 253 -13.10 -5.46 18.06
N LEU A 254 -12.87 -5.96 16.84
CA LEU A 254 -11.59 -6.54 16.44
C LEU A 254 -10.43 -5.55 16.63
N ARG A 255 -9.29 -6.04 17.12
CA ARG A 255 -8.06 -5.26 17.32
C ARG A 255 -6.87 -6.05 16.82
N ALA A 256 -6.12 -5.47 15.89
CA ALA A 256 -4.90 -6.05 15.35
C ALA A 256 -3.79 -6.01 16.40
N LEU A 257 -3.05 -7.12 16.56
CA LEU A 257 -1.98 -7.25 17.54
C LEU A 257 -0.64 -6.74 16.98
N TYR A 258 -0.57 -5.43 16.72
CA TYR A 258 0.65 -4.76 16.25
C TYR A 258 1.66 -4.61 17.40
N LEU A 259 2.52 -5.62 17.59
CA LEU A 259 3.55 -5.64 18.63
C LEU A 259 4.69 -4.64 18.37
N ARG A 260 5.01 -4.38 17.10
CA ARG A 260 5.76 -3.19 16.70
C ARG A 260 4.77 -2.06 16.41
N ARG A 261 4.91 -0.93 17.09
CA ARG A 261 4.23 0.31 16.68
C ARG A 261 5.08 1.08 15.68
N PRO A 262 4.53 1.48 14.52
CA PRO A 262 5.06 2.58 13.73
C PRO A 262 4.67 3.90 14.41
N ASP A 263 5.19 4.14 15.62
CA ASP A 263 5.05 5.41 16.32
C ASP A 263 5.90 6.46 15.59
N ALA A 264 5.31 7.08 14.57
CA ALA A 264 5.94 8.14 13.79
C ALA A 264 6.36 9.28 14.74
N ALA A 265 7.68 9.52 14.82
CA ALA A 265 8.24 10.54 15.70
C ALA A 265 7.68 11.92 15.32
N GLU A 266 7.24 12.70 16.31
CA GLU A 266 6.63 14.00 16.04
C GLU A 266 7.66 14.93 15.36
N PRO A 267 7.34 15.47 14.17
CA PRO A 267 8.30 16.23 13.39
C PRO A 267 8.68 17.51 14.14
N LYS A 268 9.98 17.76 14.31
CA LYS A 268 10.48 18.97 14.97
C LYS A 268 9.89 20.21 14.27
N PRO A 269 9.15 21.08 14.98
CA PRO A 269 8.54 22.25 14.36
C PRO A 269 9.63 23.19 13.83
N ARG A 270 9.44 23.70 12.62
CA ARG A 270 10.27 24.79 12.10
C ARG A 270 9.88 26.09 12.80
N ALA A 271 10.87 26.91 13.15
CA ALA A 271 10.62 28.22 13.71
C ALA A 271 9.84 29.09 12.70
N VAL A 272 8.74 29.69 13.14
CA VAL A 272 7.95 30.61 12.31
C VAL A 272 8.69 31.94 12.17
N SER A 273 8.64 32.50 10.97
CA SER A 273 9.34 33.73 10.60
C SER A 273 8.87 34.96 11.40
N PRO A 274 9.80 35.74 12.03
CA PRO A 274 9.47 37.00 12.69
C PRO A 274 9.13 38.14 11.71
N ALA A 275 9.24 37.93 10.39
CA ALA A 275 8.77 38.89 9.40
C ALA A 275 7.24 38.89 9.25
N LEU A 276 6.54 37.82 9.65
CA LEU A 276 5.09 37.71 9.51
C LEU A 276 4.35 38.54 10.57
N THR A 277 3.34 39.30 10.16
CA THR A 277 2.48 40.07 11.07
C THR A 277 1.13 39.38 11.28
N GLY A 278 0.92 38.96 12.53
CA GLY A 278 -0.17 38.10 12.99
C GLY A 278 0.33 37.31 14.20
N ASP A 279 -0.55 36.92 15.12
CA ASP A 279 -0.11 36.25 16.36
C ASP A 279 0.18 34.77 16.10
N VAL A 280 1.46 34.43 15.90
CA VAL A 280 1.97 33.06 15.66
C VAL A 280 3.28 32.87 16.44
N THR A 281 3.30 31.94 17.41
CA THR A 281 4.31 31.97 18.48
C THR A 281 5.39 30.86 18.42
N ALA A 282 6.67 31.28 18.41
CA ALA A 282 7.87 30.67 19.06
C ALA A 282 8.95 29.84 18.28
N ARG A 283 9.99 30.52 17.72
CA ARG A 283 11.48 30.34 17.91
C ARG A 283 12.22 29.03 17.46
N THR A 284 13.56 28.90 17.26
CA THR A 284 14.77 29.77 16.95
C THR A 284 16.04 28.92 16.59
N SER A 285 16.97 29.45 15.76
CA SER A 285 18.43 29.05 15.59
C SER A 285 18.75 27.66 14.97
N ALA A 286 19.98 27.28 14.54
CA ALA A 286 21.36 27.84 14.63
C ALA A 286 22.25 27.48 13.37
N GLU A 287 23.58 27.71 13.37
CA GLU A 287 24.44 27.75 12.14
C GLU A 287 25.85 27.05 12.15
N PRO A 288 26.56 26.88 10.99
CA PRO A 288 27.62 25.85 10.70
C PRO A 288 29.01 26.36 10.15
N THR A 289 29.91 25.50 9.56
CA THR A 289 31.04 25.84 8.60
C THR A 289 31.79 24.61 7.93
N ALA A 290 32.79 24.80 7.02
CA ALA A 290 33.47 23.83 6.07
C ALA A 290 35.04 23.64 6.27
N ASP A 291 35.96 23.09 5.44
CA ASP A 291 36.16 22.84 3.95
C ASP A 291 37.32 21.79 3.62
N THR A 292 37.90 21.75 2.39
CA THR A 292 38.72 20.69 1.68
C THR A 292 40.08 21.22 1.05
N PRO A 293 40.91 20.61 0.12
CA PRO A 293 40.95 19.33 -0.69
C PRO A 293 42.24 18.44 -0.44
N ALA A 294 43.10 17.79 -1.29
CA ALA A 294 43.54 17.77 -2.73
C ALA A 294 44.39 16.47 -3.13
N PRO A 295 44.83 16.17 -4.41
CA PRO A 295 44.98 14.74 -4.87
C PRO A 295 46.12 14.18 -5.79
N GLY A 296 46.29 12.84 -5.76
CA GLY A 296 46.89 11.95 -6.79
C GLY A 296 47.21 10.52 -6.25
N GLU A 297 47.25 9.39 -6.98
CA GLU A 297 47.11 9.07 -8.43
C GLU A 297 46.27 7.78 -8.75
N ARG A 298 46.59 6.93 -9.76
CA ARG A 298 45.66 5.96 -10.45
C ARG A 298 45.42 4.57 -9.76
N PRO A 299 44.16 4.11 -9.64
CA PRO A 299 43.77 2.85 -8.96
C PRO A 299 43.36 1.67 -9.87
N VAL A 300 43.08 0.52 -9.22
CA VAL A 300 42.50 -0.74 -9.76
C VAL A 300 41.23 -1.14 -8.99
N VAL A 301 40.45 -2.09 -9.49
CA VAL A 301 39.20 -2.57 -8.86
C VAL A 301 39.38 -3.94 -8.21
N VAL A 302 38.77 -4.14 -7.04
CA VAL A 302 38.74 -5.40 -6.26
C VAL A 302 37.35 -5.65 -5.68
N THR A 303 37.02 -6.88 -5.29
CA THR A 303 35.90 -7.14 -4.36
C THR A 303 36.29 -6.63 -2.97
N LEU A 304 35.40 -5.92 -2.26
CA LEU A 304 35.68 -5.45 -0.91
C LEU A 304 35.57 -6.60 0.11
N PRO A 305 36.60 -6.87 0.91
CA PRO A 305 36.49 -7.74 2.07
C PRO A 305 35.97 -6.93 3.29
N PRO A 306 35.36 -7.56 4.31
CA PRO A 306 34.78 -6.85 5.46
C PRO A 306 35.77 -5.95 6.22
N GLU A 307 37.05 -6.28 6.21
CA GLU A 307 38.14 -5.52 6.81
C GLU A 307 38.34 -4.13 6.18
N ALA A 308 37.82 -3.89 4.97
CA ALA A 308 37.85 -2.59 4.29
C ALA A 308 36.71 -1.65 4.72
N ALA A 309 35.70 -2.14 5.44
CA ALA A 309 34.55 -1.35 5.90
C ALA A 309 34.90 -0.08 6.71
N PRO A 310 35.93 -0.06 7.59
CA PRO A 310 36.32 1.16 8.29
C PRO A 310 36.75 2.27 7.33
N ARG A 311 37.50 1.93 6.28
CA ARG A 311 37.96 2.90 5.28
C ARG A 311 36.80 3.37 4.38
N CYS A 312 35.84 2.50 4.09
CA CYS A 312 34.63 2.89 3.35
C CYS A 312 33.79 3.89 4.17
N ALA A 313 33.61 3.66 5.47
CA ALA A 313 32.91 4.59 6.37
C ALA A 313 33.64 5.94 6.51
N GLU A 314 34.98 5.95 6.60
CA GLU A 314 35.77 7.20 6.58
C GLU A 314 35.54 8.00 5.28
N LEU A 315 35.49 7.33 4.12
CA LEU A 315 35.26 7.98 2.82
C LEU A 315 33.82 8.48 2.68
N GLU A 316 32.83 7.67 3.07
CA GLU A 316 31.41 8.04 3.10
C GLU A 316 31.19 9.29 3.98
N GLN A 317 31.86 9.36 5.15
CA GLN A 317 31.84 10.55 6.02
C GLN A 317 32.48 11.80 5.39
N GLN A 318 33.49 11.64 4.54
CA GLN A 318 34.11 12.74 3.78
C GLN A 318 33.29 13.16 2.56
N LEU A 319 32.51 12.24 1.98
CA LEU A 319 31.67 12.47 0.81
C LEU A 319 30.33 13.12 1.18
N PHE A 320 29.78 12.76 2.33
CA PHE A 320 28.49 13.22 2.81
C PHE A 320 28.56 13.86 4.22
N PRO A 321 29.44 14.86 4.45
CA PRO A 321 29.70 15.44 5.79
C PRO A 321 28.52 16.25 6.37
N GLY A 322 27.44 16.43 5.60
CA GLY A 322 26.17 17.01 6.04
C GLY A 322 25.01 16.01 6.15
N ASP A 323 25.23 14.73 5.85
CA ASP A 323 24.24 13.65 5.97
C ASP A 323 24.60 12.69 7.11
N SER A 324 23.95 11.53 7.12
CA SER A 324 24.16 10.41 8.04
C SER A 324 24.95 9.35 7.30
N PRO A 325 26.29 9.51 7.16
CA PRO A 325 27.12 8.55 6.45
C PRO A 325 27.00 7.17 7.09
N TRP A 326 27.07 6.13 6.27
CA TRP A 326 27.05 4.75 6.72
C TRP A 326 28.17 4.49 7.75
N PRO A 327 27.84 3.96 8.95
CA PRO A 327 28.84 3.59 9.93
C PRO A 327 29.59 2.33 9.49
N VAL A 328 30.71 2.03 10.16
CA VAL A 328 31.55 0.85 9.90
C VAL A 328 30.71 -0.43 9.92
N GLU A 329 29.82 -0.56 10.90
CA GLU A 329 28.92 -1.69 11.07
C GLU A 329 27.90 -1.83 9.93
N GLY A 330 27.52 -0.71 9.29
CA GLY A 330 26.66 -0.70 8.11
C GLY A 330 27.36 -1.29 6.90
N PHE A 331 28.58 -0.81 6.61
CA PHE A 331 29.42 -1.39 5.55
C PHE A 331 29.73 -2.87 5.81
N ILE A 332 30.05 -3.28 7.05
CA ILE A 332 30.24 -4.70 7.39
C ILE A 332 28.98 -5.52 7.10
N ALA A 333 27.81 -5.04 7.53
CA ALA A 333 26.54 -5.78 7.38
C ALA A 333 26.12 -5.99 5.92
N GLU A 334 26.58 -5.13 5.01
CA GLU A 334 26.20 -5.07 3.60
C GLU A 334 27.27 -5.70 2.68
N ILE A 335 28.56 -5.54 2.99
CA ILE A 335 29.66 -6.32 2.38
C ILE A 335 29.49 -7.83 2.69
N THR A 336 28.88 -8.18 3.82
CA THR A 336 28.56 -9.57 4.19
C THR A 336 27.12 -9.99 3.87
N ALA A 337 26.31 -9.14 3.24
CA ALA A 337 24.91 -9.46 2.95
C ALA A 337 24.80 -10.47 1.77
N PRO A 338 24.10 -11.61 1.94
CA PRO A 338 23.89 -12.54 0.84
C PRO A 338 23.07 -11.87 -0.28
N ARG A 339 23.49 -12.07 -1.54
CA ARG A 339 23.00 -11.39 -2.75
C ARG A 339 23.34 -9.89 -2.86
N THR A 340 24.33 -9.40 -2.10
CA THR A 340 24.89 -8.06 -2.27
C THR A 340 26.36 -8.16 -2.69
N HIS A 341 26.78 -7.34 -3.64
CA HIS A 341 28.11 -7.36 -4.24
C HIS A 341 28.76 -5.99 -4.07
N PHE A 342 29.83 -5.92 -3.27
CA PHE A 342 30.59 -4.70 -3.01
C PHE A 342 31.96 -4.73 -3.68
N LEU A 343 32.24 -3.69 -4.47
CA LEU A 343 33.51 -3.47 -5.16
C LEU A 343 34.23 -2.26 -4.57
N GLY A 344 35.56 -2.31 -4.58
CA GLY A 344 36.46 -1.31 -4.03
C GLY A 344 37.44 -0.84 -5.09
N LEU A 345 37.76 0.45 -5.07
CA LEU A 345 38.71 1.09 -5.96
C LEU A 345 39.99 1.37 -5.16
N VAL A 346 41.03 0.55 -5.37
CA VAL A 346 42.27 0.55 -4.58
C VAL A 346 43.38 1.24 -5.36
N LEU A 347 44.03 2.22 -4.74
CA LEU A 347 45.28 2.82 -5.19
C LEU A 347 46.44 1.90 -4.74
N PRO A 348 47.15 1.18 -5.62
CA PRO A 348 48.20 0.24 -5.20
C PRO A 348 49.37 0.96 -4.54
N ASP A 349 49.91 0.38 -3.46
CA ASP A 349 51.14 0.89 -2.82
C ASP A 349 52.37 0.80 -3.74
N ASP A 350 52.35 -0.14 -4.70
CA ASP A 350 53.31 -0.26 -5.80
C ASP A 350 52.55 -0.37 -7.14
N PRO A 351 52.68 0.61 -8.06
CA PRO A 351 52.00 0.57 -9.36
C PRO A 351 52.50 -0.54 -10.29
N ALA A 352 53.60 -1.24 -9.96
CA ALA A 352 54.06 -2.41 -10.72
C ALA A 352 53.19 -3.67 -10.53
N ALA A 353 52.32 -3.71 -9.51
CA ALA A 353 51.46 -4.87 -9.22
C ALA A 353 50.23 -5.01 -10.14
N ALA A 354 49.90 -3.98 -10.93
CA ALA A 354 48.61 -3.86 -11.62
C ALA A 354 48.48 -4.57 -12.98
N THR A 355 49.52 -5.26 -13.48
CA THR A 355 49.50 -5.93 -14.79
C THR A 355 49.83 -7.42 -14.66
N GLY A 356 48.82 -8.30 -14.75
CA GLY A 356 49.00 -9.71 -14.38
C GLY A 356 48.02 -10.75 -14.93
N ALA A 357 47.28 -10.50 -16.02
CA ALA A 357 46.33 -11.50 -16.57
C ALA A 357 46.10 -11.48 -18.11
N ASP A 358 46.95 -10.84 -18.92
CA ASP A 358 46.84 -10.89 -20.39
C ASP A 358 47.84 -11.88 -21.02
N GLY A 359 47.34 -13.06 -21.38
CA GLY A 359 48.09 -14.10 -22.10
C GLY A 359 47.81 -14.10 -23.61
N GLU A 360 48.55 -13.29 -24.36
CA GLU A 360 48.75 -13.31 -25.83
C GLU A 360 47.68 -14.00 -26.71
N GLY A 361 46.74 -13.25 -27.31
CA GLY A 361 45.73 -13.90 -28.16
C GLY A 361 44.81 -13.02 -29.01
N ALA A 362 45.28 -11.94 -29.65
CA ALA A 362 44.43 -11.10 -30.50
C ALA A 362 44.16 -11.70 -31.90
N PRO A 363 42.89 -11.80 -32.35
CA PRO A 363 42.54 -11.87 -33.77
C PRO A 363 41.94 -10.55 -34.28
N THR A 364 42.21 -10.22 -35.54
CA THR A 364 41.70 -9.02 -36.22
C THR A 364 40.30 -9.24 -36.80
N ALA A 365 39.56 -8.15 -37.02
CA ALA A 365 38.21 -8.19 -37.58
C ALA A 365 38.16 -8.85 -38.97
N ALA A 366 37.17 -9.73 -39.18
CA ALA A 366 36.85 -10.33 -40.47
C ALA A 366 35.34 -10.57 -40.62
N THR A 367 34.88 -10.63 -41.86
CA THR A 367 33.45 -10.63 -42.25
C THR A 367 32.82 -12.02 -42.35
N GLY A 368 31.58 -12.16 -41.85
CA GLY A 368 30.47 -12.73 -42.64
C GLY A 368 30.01 -14.17 -42.39
N ALA A 369 28.67 -14.30 -42.41
CA ALA A 369 27.84 -15.44 -42.82
C ALA A 369 27.80 -16.76 -42.00
N ASP A 370 26.55 -17.12 -41.65
CA ASP A 370 25.93 -18.46 -41.64
C ASP A 370 26.67 -19.67 -41.01
N ARG A 371 26.21 -20.15 -39.84
CA ARG A 371 25.25 -21.28 -39.79
C ARG A 371 24.75 -21.69 -38.40
N GLU A 372 23.69 -22.49 -38.44
CA GLU A 372 22.93 -23.13 -37.34
C GLU A 372 23.80 -23.96 -36.37
N GLY A 373 23.39 -24.03 -35.08
CA GLY A 373 24.01 -24.94 -34.11
C GLY A 373 23.53 -24.78 -32.67
N ALA A 374 22.30 -25.23 -32.36
CA ALA A 374 21.80 -25.27 -30.97
C ALA A 374 22.09 -26.62 -30.28
N PRO A 375 22.57 -26.61 -29.02
CA PRO A 375 22.46 -27.76 -28.14
C PRO A 375 21.84 -27.42 -26.77
N THR A 376 20.67 -28.01 -26.50
CA THR A 376 20.22 -28.61 -25.23
C THR A 376 20.59 -27.97 -23.89
N ALA A 377 19.57 -27.67 -23.08
CA ALA A 377 19.73 -27.43 -21.64
C ALA A 377 20.35 -28.63 -20.90
N ALA A 378 21.16 -28.34 -19.88
CA ALA A 378 21.70 -29.30 -18.91
C ALA A 378 21.46 -28.78 -17.49
N THR A 379 21.34 -29.70 -16.53
CA THR A 379 21.00 -29.41 -15.12
C THR A 379 22.20 -28.88 -14.32
N GLY A 380 21.92 -28.31 -13.14
CA GLY A 380 22.93 -27.63 -12.31
C GLY A 380 23.98 -28.53 -11.64
N ALA A 381 24.78 -27.88 -10.79
CA ALA A 381 25.94 -28.39 -10.04
C ALA A 381 27.30 -28.45 -10.78
N ASP A 382 27.76 -27.30 -11.32
CA ASP A 382 29.16 -26.88 -11.16
C ASP A 382 29.32 -25.35 -11.32
N ARG A 383 29.62 -24.62 -10.23
CA ARG A 383 29.90 -23.16 -10.22
C ARG A 383 30.83 -22.71 -9.07
N ASP A 384 31.52 -23.64 -8.41
CA ASP A 384 32.19 -23.39 -7.11
C ASP A 384 33.73 -23.27 -7.23
N ALA A 385 34.22 -22.91 -8.43
CA ALA A 385 35.64 -23.05 -8.82
C ALA A 385 36.27 -21.78 -9.42
N ALA A 386 35.57 -20.64 -9.43
CA ALA A 386 35.92 -19.46 -10.23
C ALA A 386 36.03 -18.12 -9.46
N ASP A 387 36.28 -18.14 -8.15
CA ASP A 387 36.81 -16.97 -7.44
C ASP A 387 38.06 -17.32 -6.61
N ARG A 388 39.18 -16.72 -6.99
CA ARG A 388 40.42 -16.60 -6.21
C ARG A 388 41.09 -15.27 -6.55
N GLY A 389 40.38 -14.17 -6.31
CA GLY A 389 40.92 -12.82 -6.48
C GLY A 389 42.29 -12.66 -5.80
N ALA A 390 43.25 -12.09 -6.53
CA ALA A 390 44.56 -11.77 -5.97
C ALA A 390 44.43 -10.57 -5.00
N THR A 391 44.92 -10.69 -3.77
CA THR A 391 44.88 -9.62 -2.77
C THR A 391 45.81 -8.47 -3.16
N VAL A 392 45.27 -7.44 -3.80
CA VAL A 392 45.96 -6.15 -4.02
C VAL A 392 46.04 -5.41 -2.68
N THR A 393 47.24 -5.01 -2.28
CA THR A 393 47.47 -4.13 -1.12
C THR A 393 47.60 -2.67 -1.57
N GLY A 394 46.85 -1.78 -0.92
CA GLY A 394 46.83 -0.36 -1.24
C GLY A 394 45.71 0.40 -0.52
N GLU A 395 45.64 1.71 -0.72
CA GLU A 395 44.60 2.56 -0.14
C GLU A 395 43.27 2.37 -0.90
N VAL A 396 42.20 1.96 -0.22
CA VAL A 396 40.83 2.08 -0.78
C VAL A 396 40.50 3.57 -0.90
N ILE A 397 40.30 4.04 -2.13
CA ILE A 397 39.93 5.42 -2.50
C ILE A 397 38.57 5.51 -3.21
N GLY A 398 37.79 4.43 -3.19
CA GLY A 398 36.42 4.40 -3.66
C GLY A 398 35.78 3.04 -3.45
N TYR A 399 34.46 2.98 -3.57
CA TYR A 399 33.65 1.79 -3.34
C TYR A 399 32.31 1.91 -4.07
N ALA A 400 31.67 0.79 -4.37
CA ALA A 400 30.31 0.72 -4.87
C ALA A 400 29.65 -0.60 -4.45
N GLY A 401 28.36 -0.59 -4.14
CA GLY A 401 27.59 -1.77 -3.74
C GLY A 401 26.30 -1.92 -4.53
N ILE A 402 26.03 -3.13 -5.05
CA ILE A 402 24.76 -3.48 -5.70
C ILE A 402 24.13 -4.68 -5.00
N ALA A 403 22.85 -4.57 -4.64
CA ALA A 403 22.04 -5.69 -4.17
C ALA A 403 21.21 -6.27 -5.33
N VAL A 404 20.99 -7.59 -5.30
CA VAL A 404 20.09 -8.29 -6.22
C VAL A 404 18.84 -8.70 -5.44
N ASN A 405 17.80 -7.90 -5.56
CA ASN A 405 16.46 -8.12 -5.02
C ASN A 405 15.62 -9.05 -5.93
N GLY A 406 14.38 -9.37 -5.51
CA GLY A 406 13.44 -10.18 -6.29
C GLY A 406 13.69 -11.70 -6.33
N PRO A 407 12.73 -12.50 -6.84
CA PRO A 407 12.93 -13.92 -7.12
C PRO A 407 13.89 -14.13 -8.30
N ALA A 408 14.54 -15.28 -8.40
CA ALA A 408 15.49 -15.57 -9.49
C ALA A 408 14.87 -15.66 -10.90
N ALA A 409 13.54 -15.62 -11.01
CA ALA A 409 12.80 -15.57 -12.28
C ALA A 409 12.38 -14.15 -12.70
N ASP A 410 12.52 -13.17 -11.80
CA ASP A 410 12.21 -11.75 -12.01
C ASP A 410 13.09 -10.91 -11.05
N PRO A 411 14.42 -10.84 -11.29
CA PRO A 411 15.36 -10.17 -10.41
C PRO A 411 15.38 -8.65 -10.67
N GLU A 412 15.51 -7.88 -9.59
CA GLU A 412 15.72 -6.42 -9.65
C GLU A 412 17.06 -6.09 -8.98
N CYS A 413 17.85 -5.18 -9.55
CA CYS A 413 19.12 -4.76 -8.97
C CYS A 413 19.01 -3.34 -8.37
N GLU A 414 19.72 -3.07 -7.27
CA GLU A 414 19.67 -1.77 -6.59
C GLU A 414 21.08 -1.35 -6.17
N ILE A 415 21.58 -0.19 -6.63
CA ILE A 415 22.88 0.35 -6.20
C ILE A 415 22.66 1.16 -4.91
N HIS A 416 23.04 0.57 -3.77
CA HIS A 416 22.85 1.16 -2.44
C HIS A 416 23.77 2.37 -2.20
N THR A 417 25.02 2.32 -2.67
CA THR A 417 25.97 3.42 -2.58
C THR A 417 27.09 3.29 -3.63
N ILE A 418 27.65 4.43 -4.04
CA ILE A 418 28.92 4.51 -4.77
C ILE A 418 29.64 5.80 -4.39
N GLY A 419 30.86 5.65 -3.88
CA GLY A 419 31.73 6.75 -3.48
C GLY A 419 33.09 6.68 -4.16
N ILE A 420 33.60 7.82 -4.60
CA ILE A 420 35.00 8.01 -4.98
C ILE A 420 35.53 9.12 -4.10
N ASP A 421 36.63 8.89 -3.40
CA ASP A 421 37.30 9.87 -2.54
C ASP A 421 37.35 11.25 -3.22
N PRO A 422 36.98 12.36 -2.53
CA PRO A 422 36.92 13.69 -3.14
C PRO A 422 38.22 14.13 -3.83
N ARG A 423 39.37 13.60 -3.39
CA ARG A 423 40.68 13.79 -4.04
C ARG A 423 40.66 13.23 -5.48
N HIS A 424 40.08 12.06 -5.67
CA HIS A 424 40.22 11.25 -6.89
C HIS A 424 39.06 11.39 -7.89
N GLN A 425 38.04 12.21 -7.57
CA GLN A 425 36.92 12.54 -8.46
C GLN A 425 37.33 13.31 -9.72
N GLY A 426 36.42 13.36 -10.71
CA GLY A 426 36.63 14.05 -11.99
C GLY A 426 37.59 13.34 -12.97
N ARG A 427 38.20 12.23 -12.56
CA ARG A 427 39.19 11.45 -13.34
C ARG A 427 38.59 10.29 -14.14
N GLY A 428 37.27 10.13 -14.13
CA GLY A 428 36.53 9.06 -14.79
C GLY A 428 36.49 7.72 -14.05
N TRP A 429 37.14 7.57 -12.89
CA TRP A 429 37.33 6.24 -12.28
C TRP A 429 36.06 5.61 -11.67
N ALA A 430 34.97 6.37 -11.52
CA ALA A 430 33.67 5.79 -11.19
C ALA A 430 33.14 4.84 -12.28
N HIS A 431 33.55 5.01 -13.55
CA HIS A 431 33.25 4.06 -14.63
C HIS A 431 33.82 2.66 -14.35
N LEU A 432 35.02 2.59 -13.74
CA LEU A 432 35.68 1.32 -13.39
C LEU A 432 34.88 0.50 -12.36
N LEU A 433 34.12 1.17 -11.49
CA LEU A 433 33.19 0.52 -10.56
C LEU A 433 31.83 0.24 -11.22
N MET A 434 31.32 1.15 -12.06
CA MET A 434 30.01 0.98 -12.69
C MET A 434 29.97 -0.15 -13.74
N GLU A 435 31.03 -0.31 -14.55
CA GLU A 435 31.11 -1.36 -15.58
C GLU A 435 30.81 -2.78 -15.06
N PRO A 436 31.56 -3.34 -14.09
CA PRO A 436 31.28 -4.68 -13.57
C PRO A 436 29.92 -4.81 -12.86
N LEU A 437 29.38 -3.75 -12.26
CA LEU A 437 28.04 -3.76 -11.66
C LEU A 437 26.94 -3.81 -12.73
N MET A 438 27.15 -3.15 -13.89
CA MET A 438 26.22 -3.23 -15.02
C MET A 438 26.33 -4.56 -15.76
N GLU A 439 27.52 -5.15 -15.86
CA GLU A 439 27.70 -6.50 -16.39
C GLU A 439 26.98 -7.55 -15.55
N LEU A 440 27.03 -7.45 -14.21
CA LEU A 440 26.28 -8.33 -13.31
C LEU A 440 24.76 -8.20 -13.53
N ALA A 441 24.23 -6.98 -13.63
CA ALA A 441 22.81 -6.75 -13.88
C ALA A 441 22.36 -7.24 -15.27
N ASP A 442 23.16 -7.03 -16.30
CA ASP A 442 22.88 -7.51 -17.66
C ASP A 442 22.92 -9.05 -17.74
N GLN A 443 23.82 -9.71 -17.01
CA GLN A 443 23.85 -11.18 -16.89
C GLN A 443 22.60 -11.75 -16.19
N LEU A 444 21.97 -10.96 -15.31
CA LEU A 444 20.74 -11.32 -14.62
C LEU A 444 19.47 -10.94 -15.40
N GLY A 445 19.59 -10.15 -16.47
CA GLY A 445 18.45 -9.58 -17.18
C GLY A 445 17.64 -8.57 -16.35
N ALA A 446 18.23 -8.01 -15.29
CA ALA A 446 17.54 -7.19 -14.31
C ALA A 446 17.48 -5.70 -14.70
N PRO A 447 16.40 -4.96 -14.37
CA PRO A 447 16.48 -3.52 -14.26
C PRO A 447 17.38 -3.14 -13.08
N VAL A 448 18.07 -2.00 -13.18
CA VAL A 448 18.87 -1.46 -12.06
C VAL A 448 18.27 -0.16 -11.58
N TYR A 449 17.98 -0.06 -10.29
CA TYR A 449 17.55 1.16 -9.62
C TYR A 449 18.71 1.78 -8.83
N LEU A 450 18.65 3.09 -8.62
CA LEU A 450 19.49 3.80 -7.65
C LEU A 450 18.82 5.10 -7.22
N GLU A 451 19.22 5.63 -6.07
CA GLU A 451 19.05 7.04 -5.77
C GLU A 451 20.33 7.84 -5.98
N VAL A 452 20.17 9.05 -6.51
CA VAL A 452 21.23 10.03 -6.64
C VAL A 452 20.76 11.40 -6.16
N ARG A 453 21.56 12.07 -5.33
CA ARG A 453 21.29 13.47 -4.94
C ARG A 453 21.02 14.33 -6.17
N THR A 454 19.94 15.10 -6.14
CA THR A 454 19.52 16.00 -7.23
C THR A 454 20.60 17.02 -7.62
N ASP A 455 21.40 17.46 -6.64
CA ASP A 455 22.52 18.40 -6.78
C ASP A 455 23.85 17.74 -7.21
N ASN A 456 23.91 16.40 -7.28
CA ASN A 456 25.09 15.67 -7.76
C ASN A 456 25.00 15.43 -9.27
N ASP A 457 25.07 16.51 -10.05
CA ASP A 457 25.06 16.46 -11.53
C ASP A 457 26.17 15.58 -12.12
N ALA A 458 27.30 15.40 -11.42
CA ALA A 458 28.39 14.54 -11.84
C ALA A 458 27.99 13.04 -11.80
N ALA A 459 27.38 12.59 -10.71
CA ALA A 459 26.86 11.23 -10.60
C ALA A 459 25.65 11.02 -11.53
N ARG A 460 24.74 11.99 -11.63
CA ARG A 460 23.62 11.94 -12.61
C ARG A 460 24.12 11.82 -14.05
N GLY A 461 25.20 12.51 -14.41
CA GLY A 461 25.88 12.37 -15.71
C GLY A 461 26.48 10.98 -15.93
N LEU A 462 27.14 10.42 -14.91
CA LEU A 462 27.67 9.06 -14.92
C LEU A 462 26.56 8.03 -15.16
N TYR A 463 25.47 8.04 -14.38
CA TYR A 463 24.41 7.05 -14.51
C TYR A 463 23.69 7.14 -15.86
N ARG A 464 23.36 8.35 -16.34
CA ARG A 464 22.79 8.55 -17.69
C ARG A 464 23.69 7.94 -18.79
N SER A 465 25.02 7.95 -18.63
CA SER A 465 25.94 7.33 -19.60
C SER A 465 25.85 5.80 -19.68
N TYR A 466 25.36 5.13 -18.63
CA TYR A 466 25.06 3.68 -18.62
C TYR A 466 23.61 3.34 -19.01
N GLY A 467 22.78 4.34 -19.34
CA GLY A 467 21.38 4.17 -19.72
C GLY A 467 20.39 4.24 -18.56
N PHE A 468 20.74 4.91 -17.45
CA PHE A 468 19.77 5.24 -16.40
C PHE A 468 18.95 6.48 -16.76
N GLU A 469 17.63 6.40 -16.56
CA GLU A 469 16.66 7.47 -16.75
C GLU A 469 16.09 7.92 -15.39
N GLU A 470 15.77 9.21 -15.25
CA GLU A 470 15.20 9.77 -14.00
C GLU A 470 13.69 9.52 -13.96
N VAL A 471 13.25 8.57 -13.12
CA VAL A 471 11.85 8.09 -13.06
C VAL A 471 11.09 8.48 -11.79
N GLY A 472 11.79 9.04 -10.79
CA GLY A 472 11.16 9.55 -9.58
C GLY A 472 12.00 10.62 -8.88
N LEU A 473 11.37 11.40 -8.00
CA LEU A 473 12.01 12.43 -7.19
C LEU A 473 11.67 12.22 -5.70
N ARG A 474 12.54 11.49 -5.00
CA ARG A 474 12.44 11.27 -3.54
C ARG A 474 12.92 12.54 -2.82
N ARG A 475 11.98 13.44 -2.54
CA ARG A 475 12.27 14.69 -1.84
C ARG A 475 12.82 14.45 -0.43
N ASN A 476 13.78 15.28 0.01
CA ASN A 476 14.36 15.23 1.35
C ASN A 476 14.84 13.81 1.74
N TYR A 477 15.44 13.08 0.80
CA TYR A 477 15.85 11.69 0.97
C TYR A 477 17.12 11.57 1.83
N TYR A 478 18.16 12.31 1.47
CA TYR A 478 19.40 12.33 2.24
C TYR A 478 19.21 13.22 3.48
N GLN A 479 19.62 12.72 4.64
CA GLN A 479 19.39 13.34 5.95
C GLN A 479 20.67 13.35 6.79
N PRO A 480 20.96 14.42 7.57
CA PRO A 480 20.13 15.62 7.76
C PRO A 480 20.31 16.75 6.72
N SER A 481 21.03 16.60 5.60
CA SER A 481 21.20 17.71 4.65
C SER A 481 19.88 18.15 3.97
N GLY A 482 18.89 17.25 3.91
CA GLY A 482 17.58 17.54 3.34
C GLY A 482 17.55 17.49 1.81
N ALA A 483 18.57 16.92 1.18
CA ALA A 483 18.65 16.89 -0.28
C ALA A 483 17.62 15.92 -0.89
N ASP A 484 16.89 16.42 -1.89
CA ASP A 484 16.07 15.61 -2.79
C ASP A 484 16.99 14.66 -3.60
N ALA A 485 16.51 13.45 -3.89
CA ALA A 485 17.19 12.47 -4.73
C ALA A 485 16.34 12.12 -5.96
N TYR A 486 16.95 12.00 -7.13
CA TYR A 486 16.31 11.30 -8.23
C TYR A 486 16.42 9.80 -7.98
N THR A 487 15.29 9.10 -7.98
CA THR A 487 15.29 7.65 -8.24
C THR A 487 15.49 7.49 -9.73
N MET A 488 16.58 6.85 -10.12
CA MET A 488 16.88 6.52 -11.51
C MET A 488 16.72 5.03 -11.74
N VAL A 489 16.25 4.64 -12.93
CA VAL A 489 16.22 3.24 -13.37
C VAL A 489 16.94 3.10 -14.69
N ARG A 490 17.74 2.05 -14.83
CA ARG A 490 18.22 1.50 -16.09
C ARG A 490 17.35 0.29 -16.41
N PRO A 491 16.49 0.33 -17.44
CA PRO A 491 15.65 -0.81 -17.80
C PRO A 491 16.46 -2.07 -18.10
N ALA A 492 15.86 -3.23 -17.83
CA ALA A 492 16.41 -4.51 -18.25
C ALA A 492 16.68 -4.53 -19.75
N ARG A 493 17.90 -4.92 -20.17
CA ARG A 493 18.18 -5.23 -21.57
C ARG A 493 17.43 -6.50 -21.97
N ARG A 494 16.28 -6.33 -22.65
CA ARG A 494 15.57 -7.45 -23.28
C ARG A 494 16.54 -8.21 -24.18
N ALA A 495 16.64 -9.52 -23.99
CA ALA A 495 17.24 -10.39 -25.00
C ALA A 495 16.35 -10.37 -26.26
N ASP A 496 16.94 -10.07 -27.41
CA ASP A 496 16.23 -10.03 -28.71
C ASP A 496 15.71 -11.42 -29.10
N THR A 497 14.51 -11.73 -28.64
CA THR A 497 13.75 -12.92 -29.01
C THR A 497 12.88 -12.60 -30.21
N ALA A 498 13.45 -12.78 -31.41
CA ALA A 498 12.68 -12.75 -32.63
C ALA A 498 11.71 -13.95 -32.67
N ASP A 499 10.41 -13.69 -32.76
CA ASP A 499 9.42 -14.70 -33.13
C ASP A 499 8.47 -14.16 -34.20
N GLY A 500 8.10 -15.03 -35.14
CA GLY A 500 7.22 -14.74 -36.26
C GLY A 500 5.83 -15.33 -36.00
N GLY A 501 4.82 -14.47 -35.93
CA GLY A 501 3.46 -14.90 -35.60
C GLY A 501 2.92 -15.97 -36.55
N THR A 502 2.20 -16.94 -36.00
CA THR A 502 1.27 -17.79 -36.78
C THR A 502 -0.14 -17.71 -36.22
N ASP A 503 -1.05 -17.33 -37.10
CA ASP A 503 -2.50 -17.33 -36.90
C ASP A 503 -3.04 -18.76 -36.63
N ARG A 504 -4.01 -18.88 -35.72
CA ARG A 504 -4.78 -20.10 -35.45
C ARG A 504 -6.22 -19.79 -35.09
N THR A 505 -7.05 -19.72 -36.12
CA THR A 505 -8.51 -19.65 -36.05
C THR A 505 -9.17 -20.85 -35.38
N ASP A 506 -10.24 -20.57 -34.63
CA ASP A 506 -11.48 -21.35 -34.46
C ASP A 506 -11.46 -22.88 -34.32
N GLY A 507 -11.96 -23.36 -33.18
CA GLY A 507 -12.24 -24.77 -32.91
C GLY A 507 -13.42 -24.96 -31.96
N ALA A 508 -14.61 -24.47 -32.34
CA ALA A 508 -15.80 -24.54 -31.50
C ALA A 508 -16.28 -25.98 -31.25
N ALA A 509 -16.53 -26.33 -29.98
CA ALA A 509 -17.06 -27.63 -29.56
C ALA A 509 -18.22 -27.45 -28.57
N ASP A 510 -19.43 -27.48 -29.14
CA ASP A 510 -20.75 -27.51 -28.52
C ASP A 510 -20.85 -28.25 -27.16
N ARG A 511 -21.45 -27.59 -26.17
CA ARG A 511 -22.03 -28.18 -24.95
C ARG A 511 -23.26 -27.38 -24.49
N THR A 512 -24.44 -27.79 -24.94
CA THR A 512 -25.74 -27.23 -24.53
C THR A 512 -26.11 -27.50 -23.07
N ASP A 513 -26.61 -26.46 -22.42
CA ASP A 513 -27.72 -26.42 -21.45
C ASP A 513 -27.83 -27.45 -20.31
N GLY A 514 -27.77 -26.93 -19.09
CA GLY A 514 -28.10 -27.62 -17.83
C GLY A 514 -28.57 -26.67 -16.73
N ALA A 515 -29.19 -25.53 -17.09
CA ALA A 515 -29.58 -24.48 -16.15
C ALA A 515 -30.75 -24.92 -15.24
N ALA A 516 -30.45 -25.22 -13.98
CA ALA A 516 -31.45 -25.53 -12.96
C ALA A 516 -31.98 -24.25 -12.29
N ASP A 517 -33.29 -24.04 -12.46
CA ASP A 517 -34.16 -23.03 -11.83
C ASP A 517 -33.75 -22.59 -10.41
N ARG A 518 -33.66 -21.27 -10.21
CA ARG A 518 -33.70 -20.60 -8.90
C ARG A 518 -34.63 -19.39 -8.90
N GLY A 519 -35.92 -19.64 -9.01
CA GLY A 519 -37.01 -18.87 -8.38
C GLY A 519 -36.83 -17.36 -8.26
N THR A 520 -37.24 -16.62 -9.30
CA THR A 520 -37.42 -15.17 -9.25
C THR A 520 -38.69 -14.79 -8.50
N ASP A 521 -38.57 -14.51 -7.20
CA ASP A 521 -39.70 -14.05 -6.39
C ASP A 521 -40.00 -12.57 -6.68
N ALA A 522 -40.98 -12.35 -7.56
CA ALA A 522 -41.23 -11.04 -8.16
C ALA A 522 -42.01 -10.10 -7.23
N THR A 523 -41.50 -8.88 -7.04
CA THR A 523 -42.25 -7.73 -6.47
C THR A 523 -42.15 -6.51 -7.40
N PRO A 524 -43.16 -5.62 -7.42
CA PRO A 524 -43.33 -4.64 -8.50
C PRO A 524 -42.77 -3.24 -8.19
N ASP A 525 -42.78 -2.40 -9.24
CA ASP A 525 -42.59 -0.93 -9.29
C ASP A 525 -41.14 -0.45 -9.55
N GLY A 526 -40.81 -0.27 -10.84
CA GLY A 526 -39.55 0.28 -11.36
C GLY A 526 -38.36 -0.70 -11.43
N ASP A 527 -37.46 -0.54 -12.42
CA ASP A 527 -36.20 -1.29 -12.53
C ASP A 527 -35.10 -0.61 -11.68
N VAL A 528 -35.38 -0.45 -10.38
CA VAL A 528 -34.56 0.39 -9.48
C VAL A 528 -33.45 -0.41 -8.81
N THR A 529 -32.23 -0.28 -9.32
CA THR A 529 -31.03 -0.93 -8.78
C THR A 529 -30.38 -0.05 -7.70
N VAL A 530 -30.20 -0.57 -6.48
CA VAL A 530 -29.51 0.14 -5.39
C VAL A 530 -28.04 -0.24 -5.33
N VAL A 531 -27.15 0.74 -5.41
CA VAL A 531 -25.68 0.55 -5.39
C VAL A 531 -25.10 1.16 -4.12
N LEU A 532 -24.24 0.40 -3.42
CA LEU A 532 -23.46 0.88 -2.27
C LEU A 532 -21.99 1.02 -2.68
N GLY A 533 -21.40 2.20 -2.52
CA GLY A 533 -20.00 2.48 -2.85
C GLY A 533 -19.14 2.73 -1.60
N ILE A 534 -17.94 2.16 -1.57
CA ILE A 534 -16.95 2.33 -0.49
C ILE A 534 -15.72 3.05 -1.03
N GLU A 535 -15.36 4.17 -0.39
CA GLU A 535 -14.15 4.95 -0.65
C GLU A 535 -13.21 4.87 0.56
N SER A 536 -11.93 4.63 0.29
CA SER A 536 -10.83 4.61 1.26
C SER A 536 -9.45 4.76 0.58
N SER A 537 -9.33 5.67 -0.40
CA SER A 537 -8.08 5.89 -1.15
C SER A 537 -7.05 6.76 -0.42
N CYS A 538 -7.49 7.71 0.42
CA CYS A 538 -6.62 8.68 1.11
C CYS A 538 -6.80 8.63 2.64
N ASP A 539 -7.61 9.53 3.23
CA ASP A 539 -7.82 9.59 4.69
C ASP A 539 -9.29 9.73 5.13
N GLU A 540 -10.22 9.86 4.19
CA GLU A 540 -11.67 9.66 4.35
C GLU A 540 -12.08 8.18 4.24
N THR A 541 -12.90 7.71 5.18
CA THR A 541 -13.67 6.46 5.03
C THR A 541 -15.08 6.82 4.59
N GLY A 542 -15.36 6.73 3.29
CA GLY A 542 -16.64 7.11 2.71
C GLY A 542 -17.51 5.90 2.39
N VAL A 543 -18.80 5.95 2.74
CA VAL A 543 -19.81 4.99 2.26
C VAL A 543 -21.02 5.74 1.72
N GLY A 544 -21.25 5.61 0.42
CA GLY A 544 -22.40 6.18 -0.27
C GLY A 544 -23.40 5.10 -0.68
N VAL A 545 -24.66 5.49 -0.83
CA VAL A 545 -25.69 4.63 -1.43
C VAL A 545 -26.48 5.46 -2.41
N VAL A 546 -26.72 4.91 -3.60
CA VAL A 546 -27.54 5.53 -4.67
C VAL A 546 -28.59 4.55 -5.18
N ALA A 547 -29.66 5.07 -5.78
CA ALA A 547 -30.61 4.32 -6.60
C ALA A 547 -30.45 4.69 -8.07
N LEU A 548 -30.18 3.71 -8.91
CA LEU A 548 -30.29 3.80 -10.36
C LEU A 548 -31.73 3.44 -10.76
N ASP A 549 -32.48 4.42 -11.23
CA ASP A 549 -33.79 4.24 -11.88
C ASP A 549 -33.59 4.18 -13.41
N ARG A 550 -33.88 3.02 -14.03
CA ARG A 550 -33.89 2.87 -15.49
C ARG A 550 -35.28 3.15 -16.05
N ARG A 551 -35.36 4.08 -17.00
CA ARG A 551 -36.63 4.56 -17.57
C ARG A 551 -36.99 3.84 -18.86
N ALA A 552 -38.29 3.77 -19.13
CA ALA A 552 -38.84 3.11 -20.32
C ALA A 552 -38.53 3.82 -21.66
N ASP A 553 -37.94 5.02 -21.63
CA ASP A 553 -37.44 5.75 -22.81
C ASP A 553 -35.97 5.39 -23.17
N GLY A 554 -35.30 4.58 -22.35
CA GLY A 554 -33.90 4.21 -22.51
C GLY A 554 -32.90 5.12 -21.78
N GLY A 555 -33.37 6.15 -21.08
CA GLY A 555 -32.55 6.93 -20.14
C GLY A 555 -32.52 6.34 -18.73
N HIS A 556 -31.73 6.94 -17.86
CA HIS A 556 -31.66 6.59 -16.43
C HIS A 556 -31.50 7.82 -15.54
N ARG A 557 -31.66 7.62 -14.22
CA ARG A 557 -31.39 8.62 -13.18
C ARG A 557 -30.67 7.95 -12.00
N VAL A 558 -29.61 8.56 -11.49
CA VAL A 558 -28.93 8.12 -10.26
C VAL A 558 -29.28 9.06 -9.11
N GLU A 559 -30.06 8.59 -8.13
CA GLU A 559 -30.46 9.37 -6.95
C GLU A 559 -29.62 9.07 -5.72
N LEU A 560 -29.20 10.12 -5.00
CA LEU A 560 -28.55 9.97 -3.70
C LEU A 560 -29.53 9.41 -2.66
N ILE A 561 -29.19 8.26 -2.06
CA ILE A 561 -29.86 7.69 -0.88
C ILE A 561 -29.14 8.09 0.41
N ALA A 562 -27.82 7.87 0.49
CA ALA A 562 -27.01 8.06 1.69
C ALA A 562 -25.60 8.56 1.34
N ASP A 563 -25.06 9.42 2.20
CA ASP A 563 -23.73 10.02 2.14
C ASP A 563 -23.19 10.05 3.59
N GLU A 564 -22.28 9.13 3.93
CA GLU A 564 -21.77 8.94 5.28
C GLU A 564 -20.23 8.86 5.20
N VAL A 565 -19.52 9.78 5.87
CA VAL A 565 -18.06 9.90 5.79
C VAL A 565 -17.45 10.03 7.18
N ALA A 566 -16.42 9.23 7.45
CA ALA A 566 -15.56 9.32 8.62
C ALA A 566 -14.14 9.70 8.21
N SER A 567 -13.78 10.99 8.33
CA SER A 567 -12.44 11.49 8.02
C SER A 567 -11.46 11.24 9.17
N SER A 568 -10.19 10.99 8.84
CA SER A 568 -9.10 10.82 9.80
C SER A 568 -8.12 12.01 9.86
N MET A 569 -8.41 13.12 9.17
CA MET A 569 -7.61 14.36 9.12
C MET A 569 -6.99 14.80 10.46
N ASP A 570 -7.76 14.80 11.56
CA ASP A 570 -7.29 15.22 12.88
C ASP A 570 -6.12 14.36 13.40
N GLN A 571 -6.04 13.09 13.00
CA GLN A 571 -4.94 12.18 13.35
C GLN A 571 -3.64 12.53 12.59
N HIS A 572 -3.80 13.09 11.38
CA HIS A 572 -2.71 13.51 10.48
C HIS A 572 -2.21 14.92 10.75
N ALA A 573 -3.05 15.79 11.34
CA ALA A 573 -2.77 17.21 11.55
C ALA A 573 -1.44 17.50 12.28
N ARG A 574 -1.06 16.67 13.26
CA ARG A 574 0.23 16.80 13.99
C ARG A 574 1.47 16.44 13.16
N PHE A 575 1.30 15.75 12.04
CA PHE A 575 2.34 15.49 11.04
C PHE A 575 2.31 16.51 9.87
N GLY A 576 1.23 17.30 9.81
CA GLY A 576 0.99 18.32 8.79
C GLY A 576 0.62 17.77 7.41
N GLY A 577 0.22 16.50 7.33
CA GLY A 577 -0.09 15.76 6.10
C GLY A 577 -0.36 14.29 6.41
N VAL A 578 -1.02 13.59 5.48
CA VAL A 578 -1.49 12.21 5.68
C VAL A 578 -0.35 11.23 5.93
N VAL A 579 -0.48 10.44 7.00
CA VAL A 579 0.42 9.31 7.30
C VAL A 579 -0.27 8.02 6.86
N PRO A 580 0.20 7.32 5.81
CA PRO A 580 -0.54 6.21 5.20
C PRO A 580 -0.89 5.08 6.16
N GLU A 581 -0.01 4.79 7.11
CA GLU A 581 -0.20 3.76 8.14
C GLU A 581 -1.30 4.12 9.16
N ILE A 582 -1.45 5.42 9.49
CA ILE A 582 -2.52 5.92 10.34
C ILE A 582 -3.86 5.87 9.59
N ALA A 583 -3.87 6.28 8.31
CA ALA A 583 -5.07 6.23 7.47
C ALA A 583 -5.56 4.78 7.30
N SER A 584 -4.67 3.87 6.90
CA SER A 584 -4.93 2.43 6.77
C SER A 584 -5.58 1.83 8.03
N ARG A 585 -5.15 2.27 9.22
CA ARG A 585 -5.73 1.85 10.49
C ARG A 585 -7.08 2.53 10.76
N ALA A 586 -7.20 3.83 10.50
CA ALA A 586 -8.44 4.57 10.70
C ALA A 586 -9.58 4.02 9.85
N HIS A 587 -9.33 3.63 8.59
CA HIS A 587 -10.32 2.93 7.78
C HIS A 587 -10.78 1.63 8.44
N LEU A 588 -9.86 0.78 8.91
CA LEU A 588 -10.20 -0.50 9.54
C LEU A 588 -11.08 -0.31 10.80
N GLU A 589 -10.85 0.76 11.57
CA GLU A 589 -11.67 1.10 12.75
C GLU A 589 -13.01 1.77 12.39
N ALA A 590 -13.09 2.55 11.31
CA ALA A 590 -14.27 3.34 10.94
C ALA A 590 -15.24 2.65 9.95
N LEU A 591 -14.79 1.65 9.20
CA LEU A 591 -15.50 1.09 8.05
C LEU A 591 -16.87 0.46 8.40
N VAL A 592 -16.91 -0.50 9.32
CA VAL A 592 -18.19 -1.12 9.75
C VAL A 592 -19.15 -0.09 10.38
N PRO A 593 -18.72 0.81 11.28
CA PRO A 593 -19.58 1.92 11.74
C PRO A 593 -20.18 2.78 10.60
N THR A 594 -19.41 3.06 9.56
CA THR A 594 -19.84 3.90 8.42
C THR A 594 -20.80 3.14 7.50
N VAL A 595 -20.52 1.87 7.16
CA VAL A 595 -21.45 1.00 6.45
C VAL A 595 -22.77 0.82 7.22
N ARG A 596 -22.71 0.66 8.56
CA ARG A 596 -23.90 0.65 9.42
C ARG A 596 -24.69 1.94 9.36
N ALA A 597 -24.05 3.11 9.24
CA ALA A 597 -24.75 4.38 9.06
C ALA A 597 -25.49 4.41 7.71
N ALA A 598 -24.79 4.11 6.62
CA ALA A 598 -25.33 4.08 5.26
C ALA A 598 -26.48 3.05 5.10
N ARG A 599 -26.33 1.83 5.64
CA ARG A 599 -27.41 0.82 5.68
C ARG A 599 -28.62 1.29 6.48
N ARG A 600 -28.43 2.00 7.59
CA ARG A 600 -29.56 2.61 8.35
C ARG A 600 -30.23 3.73 7.56
N ALA A 601 -29.50 4.50 6.76
CA ALA A 601 -30.08 5.50 5.86
C ALA A 601 -30.88 4.87 4.71
N LEU A 602 -30.35 3.81 4.08
CA LEU A 602 -31.06 3.01 3.08
C LEU A 602 -32.38 2.45 3.64
N ARG A 603 -32.33 1.71 4.76
CA ARG A 603 -33.51 1.17 5.46
C ARG A 603 -34.57 2.24 5.74
N ARG A 604 -34.18 3.45 6.19
CA ARG A 604 -35.10 4.57 6.45
C ARG A 604 -35.76 5.15 5.21
N ARG A 605 -35.12 5.08 4.03
CA ARG A 605 -35.61 5.70 2.78
C ARG A 605 -36.33 4.73 1.84
N THR A 606 -35.97 3.46 1.83
CA THR A 606 -36.49 2.47 0.88
C THR A 606 -37.08 1.22 1.53
N GLY A 607 -36.90 1.03 2.85
CA GLY A 607 -37.23 -0.22 3.53
C GLY A 607 -36.28 -1.39 3.24
N ARG A 608 -35.22 -1.19 2.43
CA ARG A 608 -34.30 -2.25 2.00
C ARG A 608 -33.13 -2.43 2.97
N ASP A 609 -32.77 -3.69 3.25
CA ASP A 609 -31.78 -4.08 4.26
C ASP A 609 -30.33 -4.27 3.73
N ARG A 610 -30.22 -4.45 2.40
CA ARG A 610 -29.00 -4.62 1.59
C ARG A 610 -29.15 -3.90 0.24
N PRO A 611 -28.05 -3.53 -0.44
CA PRO A 611 -28.07 -3.07 -1.83
C PRO A 611 -28.27 -4.24 -2.82
N ASP A 612 -28.38 -3.93 -4.11
CA ASP A 612 -28.34 -4.88 -5.24
C ASP A 612 -26.93 -5.08 -5.80
N ALA A 613 -26.02 -4.12 -5.59
CA ALA A 613 -24.61 -4.19 -5.99
C ALA A 613 -23.71 -3.44 -4.99
N VAL A 614 -22.45 -3.85 -4.89
CA VAL A 614 -21.43 -3.19 -4.05
C VAL A 614 -20.24 -2.77 -4.91
N ALA A 615 -19.78 -1.54 -4.74
CA ALA A 615 -18.63 -0.99 -5.43
C ALA A 615 -17.54 -0.54 -4.44
N ALA A 616 -16.28 -0.57 -4.88
CA ALA A 616 -15.17 0.04 -4.16
C ALA A 616 -14.20 0.74 -5.10
N THR A 617 -13.65 1.85 -4.60
CA THR A 617 -12.47 2.46 -5.20
C THR A 617 -11.28 1.52 -5.04
N ILE A 618 -10.71 1.05 -6.15
CA ILE A 618 -9.51 0.18 -6.14
C ILE A 618 -8.21 0.90 -6.53
N GLY A 619 -8.30 2.17 -6.92
CA GLY A 619 -7.17 3.03 -7.28
C GLY A 619 -7.57 4.26 -8.11
N PRO A 620 -6.65 5.22 -8.34
CA PRO A 620 -5.37 5.39 -7.62
C PRO A 620 -5.57 5.72 -6.13
N GLY A 621 -4.49 5.67 -5.34
CA GLY A 621 -4.54 5.97 -3.89
C GLY A 621 -3.46 5.28 -3.06
N LEU A 622 -3.50 5.50 -1.75
CA LEU A 622 -2.59 4.90 -0.78
C LEU A 622 -2.85 3.40 -0.66
N ALA A 623 -1.87 2.57 -1.02
CA ALA A 623 -2.00 1.10 -1.04
C ALA A 623 -2.61 0.54 0.26
N GLY A 624 -2.06 0.91 1.42
CA GLY A 624 -2.54 0.45 2.74
C GLY A 624 -4.01 0.78 3.05
N ALA A 625 -4.54 1.84 2.43
CA ALA A 625 -5.90 2.32 2.59
C ALA A 625 -6.87 1.63 1.61
N LEU A 626 -6.51 1.59 0.31
CA LEU A 626 -7.27 0.91 -0.75
C LEU A 626 -7.54 -0.57 -0.41
N LEU A 627 -6.54 -1.26 0.16
CA LEU A 627 -6.65 -2.65 0.61
C LEU A 627 -7.82 -2.88 1.58
N VAL A 628 -8.08 -1.93 2.50
CA VAL A 628 -9.09 -2.08 3.55
C VAL A 628 -10.50 -1.95 3.00
N GLY A 629 -10.78 -0.90 2.22
CA GLY A 629 -12.09 -0.71 1.58
C GLY A 629 -12.41 -1.79 0.55
N SER A 630 -11.45 -2.14 -0.30
CA SER A 630 -11.63 -3.17 -1.33
C SER A 630 -11.87 -4.57 -0.73
N ALA A 631 -11.09 -4.99 0.27
CA ALA A 631 -11.29 -6.28 0.95
C ALA A 631 -12.68 -6.39 1.59
N ALA A 632 -13.13 -5.34 2.29
CA ALA A 632 -14.46 -5.32 2.88
C ALA A 632 -15.58 -5.28 1.83
N ALA A 633 -15.43 -4.50 0.75
CA ALA A 633 -16.43 -4.41 -0.31
C ALA A 633 -16.64 -5.75 -1.02
N LYS A 634 -15.55 -6.46 -1.34
CA LYS A 634 -15.60 -7.85 -1.83
C LYS A 634 -16.32 -8.77 -0.85
N ALA A 635 -16.03 -8.65 0.45
CA ALA A 635 -16.66 -9.45 1.50
C ALA A 635 -18.16 -9.15 1.65
N TYR A 636 -18.58 -7.89 1.62
CA TYR A 636 -20.00 -7.50 1.58
C TYR A 636 -20.70 -8.03 0.33
N ALA A 637 -20.07 -7.92 -0.84
CA ALA A 637 -20.58 -8.45 -2.11
C ALA A 637 -20.79 -9.97 -2.04
N ALA A 638 -19.76 -10.71 -1.61
CA ALA A 638 -19.80 -12.16 -1.43
C ALA A 638 -20.85 -12.59 -0.39
N ALA A 639 -20.90 -11.94 0.77
CA ALA A 639 -21.81 -12.29 1.86
C ALA A 639 -23.28 -11.99 1.56
N TRP A 640 -23.59 -10.89 0.87
CA TRP A 640 -24.94 -10.60 0.39
C TRP A 640 -25.29 -11.30 -0.92
N GLN A 641 -24.33 -11.97 -1.56
CA GLN A 641 -24.44 -12.59 -2.88
C GLN A 641 -24.91 -11.60 -3.97
N VAL A 642 -24.27 -10.43 -3.99
CA VAL A 642 -24.51 -9.34 -4.94
C VAL A 642 -23.26 -9.05 -5.79
N PRO A 643 -23.38 -8.45 -6.98
CA PRO A 643 -22.23 -8.19 -7.84
C PRO A 643 -21.29 -7.14 -7.26
N PHE A 644 -19.99 -7.28 -7.55
CA PHE A 644 -18.93 -6.36 -7.15
C PHE A 644 -18.47 -5.48 -8.33
N TYR A 645 -18.16 -4.21 -8.08
CA TYR A 645 -17.61 -3.28 -9.07
C TYR A 645 -16.34 -2.59 -8.52
N ALA A 646 -15.22 -2.85 -9.16
CA ALA A 646 -13.89 -2.36 -8.80
C ALA A 646 -13.55 -1.10 -9.63
N VAL A 647 -13.90 0.07 -9.10
CA VAL A 647 -13.97 1.32 -9.87
C VAL A 647 -12.80 2.28 -9.62
N ASN A 648 -12.62 3.21 -10.55
CA ASN A 648 -11.58 4.25 -10.52
C ASN A 648 -11.98 5.46 -9.65
N HIS A 649 -11.09 5.88 -8.76
CA HIS A 649 -11.24 7.05 -7.88
C HIS A 649 -11.51 8.35 -8.65
N LEU A 650 -10.71 8.62 -9.70
CA LEU A 650 -10.80 9.83 -10.52
C LEU A 650 -12.08 9.81 -11.38
N GLY A 651 -12.46 8.62 -11.88
CA GLY A 651 -13.75 8.41 -12.53
C GLY A 651 -14.93 8.68 -11.60
N GLY A 652 -14.81 8.35 -10.31
CA GLY A 652 -15.77 8.72 -9.27
C GLY A 652 -15.93 10.24 -9.17
N HIS A 653 -14.83 10.98 -9.02
CA HIS A 653 -14.82 12.46 -8.98
C HIS A 653 -15.47 13.11 -10.21
N VAL A 654 -15.46 12.45 -11.38
CA VAL A 654 -16.20 12.90 -12.57
C VAL A 654 -17.68 12.48 -12.53
N ALA A 655 -17.97 11.22 -12.18
CA ALA A 655 -19.31 10.67 -12.14
C ALA A 655 -20.24 11.39 -11.15
N VAL A 656 -19.69 11.96 -10.07
CA VAL A 656 -20.48 12.64 -9.03
C VAL A 656 -21.19 13.92 -9.49
N ASP A 657 -20.96 14.42 -10.71
CA ASP A 657 -21.82 15.45 -11.32
C ASP A 657 -23.23 14.94 -11.68
N ALA A 658 -23.39 13.64 -11.97
CA ALA A 658 -24.67 13.05 -12.38
C ALA A 658 -25.64 12.79 -11.21
N VAL A 659 -25.14 12.63 -9.97
CA VAL A 659 -25.99 12.22 -8.84
C VAL A 659 -27.05 13.27 -8.50
N ALA A 660 -28.28 12.84 -8.29
CA ALA A 660 -29.46 13.69 -8.20
C ALA A 660 -30.22 13.52 -6.86
N GLY A 661 -31.32 14.25 -6.69
CA GLY A 661 -32.19 14.19 -5.51
C GLY A 661 -31.75 15.08 -4.33
N PRO A 662 -32.31 14.88 -3.13
CA PRO A 662 -32.01 15.68 -1.95
C PRO A 662 -30.54 15.51 -1.51
N GLY A 663 -29.70 16.48 -1.85
CA GLY A 663 -28.25 16.41 -1.66
C GLY A 663 -27.44 15.96 -2.88
N GLY A 664 -28.09 15.74 -4.03
CA GLY A 664 -27.43 15.68 -5.34
C GLY A 664 -27.29 17.05 -6.01
N ASN A 665 -27.08 17.03 -7.32
CA ASN A 665 -26.73 18.18 -8.15
C ASN A 665 -27.93 18.99 -8.68
N ASP A 666 -29.16 18.48 -8.62
CA ASP A 666 -30.37 19.15 -9.16
C ASP A 666 -30.43 20.65 -8.79
N ALA A 667 -30.30 20.95 -7.49
CA ALA A 667 -30.35 22.30 -6.96
C ALA A 667 -29.08 23.13 -7.24
N ALA A 668 -27.94 22.49 -7.51
CA ALA A 668 -26.68 23.15 -7.87
C ALA A 668 -26.68 23.54 -9.36
N ARG A 669 -27.03 22.62 -10.25
CA ARG A 669 -27.21 22.87 -11.70
C ARG A 669 -28.22 24.00 -11.94
N ALA A 670 -29.35 24.01 -11.22
CA ALA A 670 -30.34 25.09 -11.29
C ALA A 670 -29.82 26.48 -10.85
N GLN A 671 -28.76 26.55 -10.05
CA GLN A 671 -28.09 27.80 -9.64
C GLN A 671 -26.90 28.17 -10.53
N GLN A 672 -26.43 27.24 -11.38
CA GLN A 672 -25.29 27.41 -12.29
C GLN A 672 -25.73 27.71 -13.73
N ALA A 673 -27.02 27.61 -14.04
CA ALA A 673 -27.59 27.97 -15.34
C ALA A 673 -27.29 29.45 -15.71
N PRO A 674 -26.91 29.73 -16.98
CA PRO A 674 -26.39 31.04 -17.37
C PRO A 674 -27.45 32.14 -17.30
N ALA A 675 -27.14 33.21 -16.57
CA ALA A 675 -28.02 34.35 -16.30
C ALA A 675 -28.12 35.35 -17.48
N GLY A 676 -28.47 34.86 -18.68
CA GLY A 676 -28.76 35.70 -19.84
C GLY A 676 -28.32 35.10 -21.18
N GLY A 677 -29.21 34.33 -21.80
CA GLY A 677 -29.07 33.87 -23.19
C GLY A 677 -30.45 33.69 -23.83
N ASP A 678 -30.62 34.09 -25.09
CA ASP A 678 -31.95 34.20 -25.75
C ASP A 678 -32.46 32.84 -26.28
N ALA A 679 -32.34 31.79 -25.46
CA ALA A 679 -32.81 30.43 -25.74
C ALA A 679 -34.33 30.26 -25.52
N ALA A 680 -35.06 31.34 -25.26
CA ALA A 680 -36.48 31.35 -24.90
C ALA A 680 -37.45 31.09 -26.10
N ARG A 681 -37.00 30.30 -27.10
CA ARG A 681 -37.79 29.87 -28.26
C ARG A 681 -37.61 28.37 -28.51
N GLY A 682 -38.10 27.59 -27.54
CA GLY A 682 -38.02 26.12 -27.53
C GLY A 682 -38.58 25.49 -26.24
N ALA A 683 -38.74 26.27 -25.17
CA ALA A 683 -39.16 25.81 -23.84
C ALA A 683 -40.66 25.42 -23.69
N GLU A 684 -41.30 24.89 -24.75
CA GLU A 684 -42.51 24.07 -24.65
C GLU A 684 -42.13 22.63 -25.05
N GLY A 685 -41.41 21.96 -24.16
CA GLY A 685 -40.78 20.67 -24.43
C GLY A 685 -39.34 20.60 -23.92
N ALA A 686 -39.12 20.86 -22.62
CA ALA A 686 -37.94 20.33 -21.96
C ALA A 686 -38.05 18.80 -21.98
N PRO A 687 -37.08 18.04 -22.51
CA PRO A 687 -37.09 16.59 -22.40
C PRO A 687 -36.89 16.21 -20.93
N ASP A 688 -37.71 15.30 -20.39
CA ASP A 688 -37.50 14.74 -19.04
C ASP A 688 -36.25 13.84 -18.96
N GLY A 689 -35.62 13.52 -20.11
CA GLY A 689 -34.39 12.75 -20.22
C GLY A 689 -33.22 13.36 -19.43
N GLY A 690 -32.38 12.52 -18.85
CA GLY A 690 -31.28 12.95 -17.99
C GLY A 690 -30.26 13.84 -18.72
N ASP A 691 -29.86 14.94 -18.07
CA ASP A 691 -28.76 15.80 -18.50
C ASP A 691 -27.42 15.10 -18.24
N THR A 692 -27.05 14.24 -19.20
CA THR A 692 -25.79 13.51 -19.26
C THR A 692 -24.62 14.47 -19.48
N LEU A 693 -23.50 14.21 -18.81
CA LEU A 693 -22.24 14.89 -19.09
C LEU A 693 -21.71 14.39 -20.45
N GLY A 694 -21.95 15.15 -21.52
CA GLY A 694 -21.30 14.95 -22.82
C GLY A 694 -19.87 15.50 -22.83
N HIS A 695 -19.27 15.63 -24.03
CA HIS A 695 -17.87 16.04 -24.20
C HIS A 695 -17.49 17.28 -23.37
N ALA A 696 -16.67 17.01 -22.37
CA ALA A 696 -16.31 17.91 -21.28
C ALA A 696 -14.80 17.80 -20.98
N VAL A 697 -14.28 18.81 -20.30
CA VAL A 697 -12.99 18.73 -19.62
C VAL A 697 -13.25 18.70 -18.11
N ALA A 698 -12.59 17.82 -17.38
CA ALA A 698 -12.59 17.81 -15.92
C ALA A 698 -11.25 18.34 -15.38
N LEU A 699 -11.31 19.40 -14.57
CA LEU A 699 -10.20 19.87 -13.75
C LEU A 699 -10.36 19.25 -12.35
N LEU A 700 -9.60 18.20 -12.06
CA LEU A 700 -9.62 17.50 -10.77
C LEU A 700 -8.46 18.01 -9.90
N VAL A 701 -8.78 18.57 -8.74
CA VAL A 701 -7.79 19.24 -7.88
C VAL A 701 -8.02 18.87 -6.41
N SER A 702 -7.22 17.95 -5.87
CA SER A 702 -7.31 17.48 -4.48
C SER A 702 -6.01 17.73 -3.71
N GLY A 703 -5.86 17.09 -2.54
CA GLY A 703 -4.59 17.07 -1.80
C GLY A 703 -3.46 16.37 -2.56
N GLY A 704 -3.78 15.26 -3.25
CA GLY A 704 -2.79 14.43 -3.99
C GLY A 704 -2.88 14.51 -5.51
N HIS A 705 -4.01 14.92 -6.09
CA HIS A 705 -4.21 14.98 -7.54
C HIS A 705 -4.32 16.42 -8.03
N THR A 706 -3.76 16.72 -9.21
CA THR A 706 -4.03 17.97 -9.94
C THR A 706 -3.85 17.71 -11.44
N GLN A 707 -4.97 17.46 -12.13
CA GLN A 707 -4.99 16.97 -13.51
C GLN A 707 -6.11 17.64 -14.32
N ILE A 708 -5.87 17.75 -15.63
CA ILE A 708 -6.87 18.07 -16.64
C ILE A 708 -7.17 16.78 -17.43
N LEU A 709 -8.42 16.34 -17.41
CA LEU A 709 -8.91 15.17 -18.13
C LEU A 709 -9.88 15.59 -19.24
N GLU A 710 -9.82 14.95 -20.40
CA GLU A 710 -10.90 14.94 -21.39
C GLU A 710 -11.86 13.79 -21.08
N VAL A 711 -13.15 14.10 -21.14
CA VAL A 711 -14.26 13.21 -20.75
C VAL A 711 -15.30 13.23 -21.87
N ASP A 712 -15.40 12.13 -22.63
CA ASP A 712 -16.45 11.96 -23.66
C ASP A 712 -17.82 11.61 -23.04
N GLY A 713 -17.79 10.99 -21.85
CA GLY A 713 -18.96 10.67 -21.04
C GLY A 713 -18.58 10.02 -19.71
N ILE A 714 -19.52 9.94 -18.77
CA ILE A 714 -19.30 9.26 -17.48
C ILE A 714 -19.22 7.74 -17.70
N GLY A 715 -18.34 7.06 -16.97
CA GLY A 715 -18.10 5.62 -17.11
C GLY A 715 -17.25 5.21 -18.31
N HIS A 716 -17.00 6.12 -19.26
CA HIS A 716 -16.08 5.89 -20.38
C HIS A 716 -14.61 6.06 -19.96
N PRO A 717 -13.65 5.43 -20.67
CA PRO A 717 -12.24 5.76 -20.59
C PRO A 717 -12.00 7.26 -20.77
N MET A 718 -11.34 7.90 -19.80
CA MET A 718 -10.96 9.31 -19.88
C MET A 718 -9.52 9.45 -20.38
N ARG A 719 -9.18 10.61 -20.92
CA ARG A 719 -7.83 10.89 -21.43
C ARG A 719 -7.18 12.02 -20.65
N GLU A 720 -6.05 11.77 -20.01
CA GLU A 720 -5.27 12.84 -19.40
C GLU A 720 -4.71 13.79 -20.48
N LEU A 721 -4.95 15.09 -20.29
CA LEU A 721 -4.42 16.15 -21.13
C LEU A 721 -3.14 16.75 -20.54
N GLY A 722 -3.05 16.80 -19.22
CA GLY A 722 -1.86 17.20 -18.48
C GLY A 722 -2.05 17.16 -16.98
N GLY A 723 -0.96 16.95 -16.25
CA GLY A 723 -0.93 16.72 -14.81
C GLY A 723 0.08 17.62 -14.10
N THR A 724 0.18 17.54 -12.77
CA THR A 724 1.29 18.18 -12.06
C THR A 724 2.59 17.41 -12.27
N LEU A 725 3.66 18.12 -12.60
CA LEU A 725 5.02 17.56 -12.70
C LEU A 725 5.73 17.56 -11.33
N ASP A 726 5.14 18.14 -10.29
CA ASP A 726 5.73 18.20 -8.95
C ASP A 726 4.73 18.06 -7.80
N ASP A 727 4.48 19.13 -7.04
CA ASP A 727 3.55 19.16 -5.92
C ASP A 727 2.12 19.26 -6.48
N ALA A 728 1.14 18.57 -5.88
CA ALA A 728 -0.27 18.83 -6.18
C ALA A 728 -0.70 20.21 -5.64
N ALA A 729 -1.72 20.84 -6.22
CA ALA A 729 -2.14 22.18 -5.79
C ALA A 729 -2.59 22.20 -4.32
N GLY A 730 -3.30 21.18 -3.85
CA GLY A 730 -3.67 21.03 -2.43
C GLY A 730 -2.43 20.87 -1.55
N GLU A 731 -1.51 19.99 -1.92
CA GLU A 731 -0.23 19.82 -1.24
C GLU A 731 0.60 21.13 -1.19
N ALA A 732 0.52 21.96 -2.24
CA ALA A 732 1.16 23.28 -2.26
C ALA A 732 0.51 24.26 -1.27
N TYR A 733 -0.82 24.26 -1.13
CA TYR A 733 -1.52 24.98 -0.05
C TYR A 733 -1.06 24.50 1.33
N ASP A 734 -0.95 23.18 1.54
CA ASP A 734 -0.54 22.61 2.83
C ASP A 734 0.93 22.90 3.15
N LYS A 735 1.84 22.79 2.16
CA LYS A 735 3.26 23.14 2.27
C LYS A 735 3.46 24.63 2.59
N VAL A 736 2.66 25.52 1.99
CA VAL A 736 2.72 26.97 2.27
C VAL A 736 2.09 27.29 3.64
N ALA A 737 0.97 26.68 4.01
CA ALA A 737 0.39 26.85 5.34
C ALA A 737 1.34 26.39 6.45
N ARG A 738 2.01 25.24 6.26
CA ARG A 738 3.03 24.73 7.18
C ARG A 738 4.23 25.67 7.28
N LEU A 739 4.68 26.26 6.17
CA LEU A 739 5.76 27.26 6.14
C LEU A 739 5.41 28.53 6.92
N LEU A 740 4.15 28.98 6.83
CA LEU A 740 3.65 30.18 7.50
C LEU A 740 3.18 29.95 8.95
N GLY A 741 3.27 28.72 9.46
CA GLY A 741 2.81 28.35 10.81
C GLY A 741 1.29 28.28 10.98
N LEU A 742 0.54 28.13 9.88
CA LEU A 742 -0.93 28.22 9.84
C LEU A 742 -1.67 26.90 10.13
N GLY A 743 -0.94 25.80 10.33
CA GLY A 743 -1.49 24.47 10.60
C GLY A 743 -1.85 23.66 9.36
N TYR A 744 -2.70 22.65 9.56
CA TYR A 744 -3.18 21.70 8.54
C TYR A 744 -4.66 21.34 8.83
N PRO A 745 -5.53 21.14 7.81
CA PRO A 745 -5.28 21.36 6.38
C PRO A 745 -5.13 22.85 6.03
N GLY A 746 -4.18 23.16 5.15
CA GLY A 746 -3.76 24.52 4.82
C GLY A 746 -4.69 25.26 3.87
N GLY A 747 -5.29 24.55 2.91
CA GLY A 747 -6.20 25.13 1.91
C GLY A 747 -7.32 26.00 2.50
N PRO A 748 -8.14 25.48 3.45
CA PRO A 748 -9.21 26.25 4.09
C PRO A 748 -8.73 27.42 4.96
N VAL A 749 -7.50 27.37 5.48
CA VAL A 749 -6.93 28.46 6.30
C VAL A 749 -6.41 29.58 5.41
N ILE A 750 -5.68 29.25 4.34
CA ILE A 750 -5.20 30.21 3.35
C ILE A 750 -6.37 30.89 2.64
N ASP A 751 -7.42 30.16 2.24
CA ASP A 751 -8.62 30.76 1.63
C ASP A 751 -9.33 31.74 2.57
N ARG A 752 -9.35 31.47 3.87
CA ARG A 752 -9.91 32.38 4.88
C ARG A 752 -9.12 33.68 4.98
N LEU A 753 -7.79 33.61 4.99
CA LEU A 753 -6.89 34.77 5.14
C LEU A 753 -6.80 35.59 3.84
N ALA A 754 -6.73 34.92 2.69
CA ALA A 754 -6.69 35.53 1.36
C ALA A 754 -7.89 36.47 1.12
N ALA A 755 -9.07 36.14 1.64
CA ALA A 755 -10.28 36.95 1.49
C ALA A 755 -10.23 38.35 2.18
N THR A 756 -9.13 38.68 2.86
CA THR A 756 -8.88 40.01 3.45
C THR A 756 -7.57 40.66 3.00
N GLY A 757 -6.84 40.04 2.06
CA GLY A 757 -5.57 40.55 1.55
C GLY A 757 -5.64 41.01 0.09
N ASP A 758 -4.62 41.75 -0.34
CA ASP A 758 -4.45 42.15 -1.74
C ASP A 758 -3.74 41.04 -2.56
N PRO A 759 -4.39 40.44 -3.58
CA PRO A 759 -3.79 39.42 -4.44
C PRO A 759 -2.72 39.95 -5.41
N ALA A 760 -2.55 41.28 -5.51
CA ALA A 760 -1.49 41.92 -6.30
C ALA A 760 -0.25 42.32 -5.47
N ALA A 761 -0.28 42.17 -4.13
CA ALA A 761 0.77 42.63 -3.24
C ALA A 761 2.13 41.93 -3.45
N VAL A 762 2.14 40.66 -3.88
CA VAL A 762 3.36 39.90 -4.14
C VAL A 762 3.31 39.24 -5.52
N ALA A 763 4.24 39.64 -6.40
CA ALA A 763 4.36 39.12 -7.75
C ALA A 763 4.96 37.69 -7.80
N PHE A 764 4.19 36.69 -7.38
CA PHE A 764 4.58 35.29 -7.41
C PHE A 764 4.54 34.67 -8.83
N PRO A 765 5.46 33.74 -9.14
CA PRO A 765 5.56 33.14 -10.47
C PRO A 765 4.38 32.20 -10.79
N ARG A 766 3.99 32.17 -12.06
CA ARG A 766 3.03 31.21 -12.62
C ARG A 766 3.82 30.06 -13.28
N GLY A 767 3.71 28.85 -12.74
CA GLY A 767 4.43 27.67 -13.23
C GLY A 767 3.96 27.23 -14.63
N LEU A 768 4.92 26.83 -15.48
CA LEU A 768 4.67 26.29 -16.83
C LEU A 768 3.78 27.18 -17.73
N THR A 769 4.04 28.50 -17.77
CA THR A 769 3.27 29.48 -18.57
C THR A 769 4.08 30.22 -19.65
N ARG A 770 5.32 29.79 -19.93
CA ARG A 770 6.16 30.39 -20.98
C ARG A 770 5.84 29.83 -22.37
N PRO A 771 6.16 30.57 -23.46
CA PRO A 771 6.10 30.01 -24.81
C PRO A 771 7.02 28.79 -24.94
N GLY A 772 6.45 27.63 -25.26
CA GLY A 772 7.16 26.35 -25.35
C GLY A 772 7.01 25.45 -24.12
N ASP A 773 6.50 25.95 -22.98
CA ASP A 773 6.09 25.09 -21.86
C ASP A 773 4.86 24.25 -22.28
N ALA A 774 4.69 23.07 -21.67
CA ALA A 774 3.58 22.17 -21.97
C ALA A 774 2.20 22.84 -21.73
N PRO A 775 1.21 22.62 -22.61
CA PRO A 775 -0.01 23.43 -22.64
C PRO A 775 -0.88 23.27 -21.39
N TYR A 776 -0.90 22.08 -20.78
CA TYR A 776 -1.87 21.68 -19.75
C TYR A 776 -1.22 21.33 -18.40
N ASP A 777 0.07 20.95 -18.38
CA ASP A 777 0.76 20.50 -17.15
C ASP A 777 0.95 21.61 -16.10
N PHE A 778 1.14 21.20 -14.85
CA PHE A 778 1.29 22.10 -13.70
C PHE A 778 2.64 21.96 -12.98
N SER A 779 3.04 23.01 -12.26
CA SER A 779 4.16 23.01 -11.32
C SER A 779 3.91 24.07 -10.25
N PHE A 780 3.93 23.65 -8.98
CA PHE A 780 3.69 24.49 -7.81
C PHE A 780 4.86 24.45 -6.80
N SER A 781 5.81 23.52 -6.93
CA SER A 781 6.99 23.46 -6.05
C SER A 781 7.90 24.69 -6.18
N GLY A 782 7.99 25.27 -7.39
CA GLY A 782 8.63 26.56 -7.63
C GLY A 782 7.91 27.74 -6.95
N LEU A 783 6.58 27.67 -6.82
CA LEU A 783 5.76 28.69 -6.16
C LEU A 783 5.94 28.65 -4.63
N LYS A 784 5.91 27.47 -4.01
CA LYS A 784 6.35 27.25 -2.61
C LYS A 784 7.73 27.86 -2.35
N THR A 785 8.67 27.65 -3.26
CA THR A 785 10.05 28.16 -3.16
C THR A 785 10.11 29.68 -3.30
N ALA A 786 9.24 30.29 -4.12
CA ALA A 786 9.12 31.75 -4.21
C ALA A 786 8.52 32.35 -2.92
N VAL A 787 7.53 31.70 -2.31
CA VAL A 787 6.99 32.10 -0.99
C VAL A 787 8.08 32.05 0.08
N ALA A 788 8.84 30.94 0.17
CA ALA A 788 9.96 30.81 1.11
C ALA A 788 10.97 31.96 0.98
N ARG A 789 11.48 32.19 -0.25
CA ARG A 789 12.45 33.25 -0.53
C ARG A 789 11.92 34.66 -0.24
N TYR A 790 10.63 34.90 -0.46
CA TYR A 790 10.01 36.19 -0.14
C TYR A 790 9.97 36.44 1.38
N VAL A 791 9.62 35.42 2.16
CA VAL A 791 9.63 35.47 3.64
C VAL A 791 11.05 35.67 4.16
N GLU A 792 12.01 34.82 3.75
CA GLU A 792 13.42 34.97 4.13
C GLU A 792 14.00 36.34 3.76
N GLN A 793 13.65 36.89 2.59
CA GLN A 793 14.15 38.20 2.19
C GLN A 793 13.57 39.32 3.06
N ALA A 794 12.30 39.21 3.50
CA ALA A 794 11.74 40.16 4.43
C ALA A 794 12.42 40.10 5.81
N GLU A 795 12.78 38.90 6.30
CA GLU A 795 13.59 38.75 7.52
C GLU A 795 14.95 39.45 7.40
N ARG A 796 15.68 39.18 6.30
CA ARG A 796 16.99 39.79 6.01
C ARG A 796 16.92 41.31 5.92
N ASP A 797 15.82 41.83 5.35
CA ASP A 797 15.57 43.28 5.21
C ASP A 797 14.98 43.92 6.48
N GLY A 798 14.63 43.15 7.51
CA GLY A 798 13.89 43.63 8.69
C GLY A 798 12.47 44.13 8.37
N ARG A 799 11.88 43.70 7.25
CA ARG A 799 10.55 44.09 6.79
C ARG A 799 9.46 43.18 7.36
N THR A 800 8.32 43.77 7.65
CA THR A 800 7.09 43.04 7.99
C THR A 800 6.28 42.67 6.74
N ILE A 801 5.63 41.50 6.80
CA ILE A 801 4.73 40.95 5.78
C ILE A 801 3.33 40.82 6.40
N ALA A 802 2.30 41.33 5.72
CA ALA A 802 0.91 40.99 6.02
C ALA A 802 0.60 39.56 5.53
N VAL A 803 0.24 38.67 6.45
CA VAL A 803 -0.01 37.25 6.11
C VAL A 803 -1.19 37.11 5.14
N ALA A 804 -2.22 37.97 5.26
CA ALA A 804 -3.38 38.00 4.38
C ALA A 804 -2.99 38.29 2.92
N ASP A 805 -2.17 39.33 2.69
CA ASP A 805 -1.70 39.73 1.35
C ASP A 805 -0.84 38.65 0.69
N LEU A 806 0.04 38.01 1.47
CA LEU A 806 0.83 36.88 0.99
C LEU A 806 -0.05 35.66 0.66
N CYS A 807 -1.05 35.36 1.50
CA CYS A 807 -2.03 34.29 1.23
C CYS A 807 -2.86 34.59 -0.03
N ALA A 808 -3.31 35.83 -0.22
CA ALA A 808 -4.06 36.26 -1.39
C ALA A 808 -3.21 36.16 -2.67
N SER A 809 -1.98 36.69 -2.62
CA SER A 809 -1.05 36.67 -3.75
C SER A 809 -0.64 35.23 -4.14
N PHE A 810 -0.43 34.35 -3.16
CA PHE A 810 -0.15 32.93 -3.40
C PHE A 810 -1.37 32.20 -3.99
N GLN A 811 -2.56 32.40 -3.38
CA GLN A 811 -3.82 31.84 -3.89
C GLN A 811 -4.06 32.24 -5.34
N GLU A 812 -3.92 33.53 -5.66
CA GLU A 812 -4.10 34.04 -7.03
C GLU A 812 -3.13 33.36 -8.00
N ALA A 813 -1.85 33.21 -7.65
CA ALA A 813 -0.87 32.51 -8.48
C ALA A 813 -1.21 31.03 -8.74
N VAL A 814 -1.84 30.33 -7.80
CA VAL A 814 -2.32 28.95 -8.00
C VAL A 814 -3.54 28.91 -8.93
N VAL A 815 -4.60 29.65 -8.60
CA VAL A 815 -5.89 29.58 -9.32
C VAL A 815 -5.82 30.16 -10.73
N ASP A 816 -4.91 31.11 -10.96
CA ASP A 816 -4.62 31.69 -12.26
C ASP A 816 -4.08 30.64 -13.25
N VAL A 817 -3.14 29.79 -12.85
CA VAL A 817 -2.64 28.71 -13.71
C VAL A 817 -3.70 27.64 -13.93
N LEU A 818 -4.33 27.15 -12.85
CA LEU A 818 -5.36 26.11 -12.89
C LEU A 818 -6.48 26.44 -13.89
N THR A 819 -7.08 27.62 -13.75
CA THR A 819 -8.24 28.02 -14.55
C THR A 819 -7.88 28.47 -15.97
N ALA A 820 -6.67 29.01 -16.19
CA ALA A 820 -6.20 29.33 -17.53
C ALA A 820 -6.01 28.06 -18.36
N LYS A 821 -5.33 27.04 -17.80
CA LYS A 821 -5.05 25.79 -18.51
C LYS A 821 -6.31 24.95 -18.73
N ALA A 822 -7.22 24.89 -17.76
CA ALA A 822 -8.48 24.15 -17.91
C ALA A 822 -9.44 24.76 -18.94
N VAL A 823 -9.64 26.09 -18.92
CA VAL A 823 -10.49 26.75 -19.93
C VAL A 823 -9.84 26.72 -21.31
N ARG A 824 -8.50 26.82 -21.39
CA ARG A 824 -7.76 26.56 -22.63
C ARG A 824 -8.02 25.15 -23.15
N ALA A 825 -7.92 24.12 -22.30
CA ALA A 825 -8.18 22.74 -22.70
C ALA A 825 -9.60 22.54 -23.25
N CYS A 826 -10.60 23.23 -22.71
CA CYS A 826 -11.96 23.24 -23.27
C CYS A 826 -11.98 23.78 -24.70
N VAL A 827 -11.33 24.93 -24.94
CA VAL A 827 -11.27 25.56 -26.27
C VAL A 827 -10.44 24.76 -27.27
N ASP A 828 -9.30 24.22 -26.85
CA ASP A 828 -8.36 23.47 -27.71
C ASP A 828 -8.88 22.05 -28.05
N THR A 829 -9.81 21.48 -27.26
CA THR A 829 -10.51 20.20 -27.56
C THR A 829 -11.86 20.41 -28.24
N GLY A 830 -12.54 21.54 -28.00
CA GLY A 830 -13.93 21.78 -28.39
C GLY A 830 -14.96 21.42 -27.32
N ALA A 831 -14.53 20.98 -26.13
CA ALA A 831 -15.41 20.64 -25.02
C ALA A 831 -16.24 21.84 -24.54
N THR A 832 -17.55 21.63 -24.42
CA THR A 832 -18.52 22.70 -24.09
C THR A 832 -18.69 22.93 -22.59
N THR A 833 -18.20 22.01 -21.77
CA THR A 833 -18.36 22.00 -20.31
C THR A 833 -17.00 21.84 -19.62
N LEU A 834 -16.74 22.66 -18.60
CA LEU A 834 -15.68 22.45 -17.61
C LEU A 834 -16.32 21.92 -16.31
N LEU A 835 -15.98 20.70 -15.93
CA LEU A 835 -16.26 20.15 -14.60
C LEU A 835 -15.10 20.48 -13.65
N LEU A 836 -15.41 20.94 -12.43
CA LEU A 836 -14.41 21.27 -11.40
C LEU A 836 -14.63 20.38 -10.16
N GLY A 837 -13.71 19.45 -9.92
CA GLY A 837 -13.77 18.44 -8.85
C GLY A 837 -12.54 18.42 -7.93
N GLY A 838 -12.54 17.51 -6.96
CA GLY A 838 -11.50 17.41 -5.93
C GLY A 838 -11.60 18.48 -4.82
N GLY A 839 -11.01 18.21 -3.65
CA GLY A 839 -11.18 19.04 -2.44
C GLY A 839 -10.73 20.51 -2.56
N VAL A 840 -9.81 20.85 -3.47
CA VAL A 840 -9.36 22.24 -3.69
C VAL A 840 -10.44 23.06 -4.41
N SER A 841 -11.42 22.43 -5.09
CA SER A 841 -12.61 23.12 -5.60
C SER A 841 -13.43 23.85 -4.51
N ALA A 842 -13.24 23.50 -3.23
CA ALA A 842 -13.80 24.22 -2.09
C ALA A 842 -13.25 25.66 -1.93
N ASN A 843 -12.10 25.97 -2.53
CA ASN A 843 -11.53 27.32 -2.62
C ASN A 843 -12.50 28.30 -3.31
N ARG A 844 -12.76 29.46 -2.70
CA ARG A 844 -13.76 30.42 -3.19
C ARG A 844 -13.28 31.14 -4.45
N ARG A 845 -12.03 31.58 -4.46
CA ARG A 845 -11.42 32.34 -5.57
C ARG A 845 -11.24 31.47 -6.81
N LEU A 846 -10.95 30.18 -6.65
CA LEU A 846 -10.88 29.20 -7.74
C LEU A 846 -12.21 29.11 -8.50
N ARG A 847 -13.33 28.92 -7.80
CA ARG A 847 -14.66 28.87 -8.43
C ARG A 847 -15.07 30.20 -9.06
N GLU A 848 -14.68 31.32 -8.46
CA GLU A 848 -14.95 32.66 -9.00
C GLU A 848 -14.21 32.89 -10.33
N LEU A 849 -12.89 32.66 -10.35
CA LEU A 849 -12.06 32.87 -11.54
C LEU A 849 -12.33 31.84 -12.64
N ALA A 850 -12.64 30.59 -12.26
CA ALA A 850 -13.08 29.55 -13.19
C ALA A 850 -14.34 30.02 -13.93
N ARG A 851 -15.36 30.49 -13.21
CA ARG A 851 -16.61 30.97 -13.81
C ARG A 851 -16.38 32.19 -14.70
N GLN A 852 -15.63 33.19 -14.23
CA GLN A 852 -15.27 34.38 -15.04
C GLN A 852 -14.59 34.00 -16.37
N ARG A 853 -13.77 32.95 -16.39
CA ARG A 853 -13.09 32.48 -17.61
C ARG A 853 -13.96 31.58 -18.49
N CYS A 854 -14.81 30.75 -17.89
CA CYS A 854 -15.82 29.95 -18.61
C CYS A 854 -16.85 30.84 -19.31
N ASP A 855 -17.43 31.80 -18.57
CA ASP A 855 -18.38 32.80 -19.08
C ASP A 855 -17.79 33.57 -20.28
N ALA A 856 -16.50 33.91 -20.22
CA ALA A 856 -15.78 34.62 -21.29
C ALA A 856 -15.41 33.74 -22.50
N ALA A 857 -15.32 32.42 -22.32
CA ALA A 857 -15.01 31.45 -23.37
C ALA A 857 -16.25 30.81 -24.00
N GLY A 858 -17.45 31.01 -23.42
CA GLY A 858 -18.68 30.32 -23.83
C GLY A 858 -18.78 28.87 -23.34
N VAL A 859 -18.00 28.51 -22.31
CA VAL A 859 -17.97 27.17 -21.70
C VAL A 859 -18.91 27.15 -20.49
N ALA A 860 -19.65 26.07 -20.29
CA ALA A 860 -20.47 25.88 -19.09
C ALA A 860 -19.60 25.37 -17.93
N LEU A 861 -19.56 26.07 -16.79
CA LEU A 861 -18.91 25.57 -15.57
C LEU A 861 -19.90 24.71 -14.77
N ARG A 862 -19.54 23.45 -14.52
CA ARG A 862 -20.21 22.57 -13.53
C ARG A 862 -19.35 22.43 -12.28
N VAL A 863 -19.95 22.59 -11.11
CA VAL A 863 -19.31 22.32 -9.82
C VAL A 863 -20.28 21.58 -8.90
N PRO A 864 -19.97 20.35 -8.45
CA PRO A 864 -20.81 19.65 -7.48
C PRO A 864 -20.95 20.38 -6.13
N PRO A 865 -21.95 20.05 -5.30
CA PRO A 865 -22.02 20.48 -3.91
C PRO A 865 -20.72 20.12 -3.16
N LEU A 866 -20.13 21.06 -2.43
CA LEU A 866 -18.74 20.95 -1.94
C LEU A 866 -18.40 19.69 -1.10
N ARG A 867 -19.39 19.06 -0.43
CA ARG A 867 -19.19 17.77 0.28
C ARG A 867 -18.92 16.59 -0.66
N LEU A 868 -19.40 16.67 -1.90
CA LEU A 868 -19.24 15.66 -2.95
C LEU A 868 -17.97 15.89 -3.78
N CYS A 869 -17.31 17.05 -3.63
CA CYS A 869 -16.00 17.32 -4.24
C CYS A 869 -14.83 16.79 -3.41
N THR A 870 -15.03 16.55 -2.11
CA THR A 870 -14.11 15.81 -1.24
C THR A 870 -14.39 14.31 -1.33
N ASP A 871 -13.40 13.48 -1.02
CA ASP A 871 -13.50 12.02 -1.19
C ASP A 871 -14.66 11.43 -0.36
N ASN A 872 -15.54 10.69 -1.03
CA ASN A 872 -16.80 10.20 -0.47
C ASN A 872 -17.26 8.93 -1.18
N GLY A 873 -18.06 8.09 -0.53
CA GLY A 873 -18.54 6.84 -1.15
C GLY A 873 -19.66 7.02 -2.19
N VAL A 874 -20.26 8.22 -2.29
CA VAL A 874 -21.31 8.51 -3.30
C VAL A 874 -20.70 8.55 -4.69
N MET A 875 -19.50 9.10 -4.85
CA MET A 875 -18.82 9.18 -6.13
C MET A 875 -18.47 7.78 -6.68
N THR A 876 -18.00 6.88 -5.81
CA THR A 876 -17.80 5.44 -6.09
C THR A 876 -19.11 4.74 -6.47
N ALA A 877 -20.19 4.98 -5.71
CA ALA A 877 -21.51 4.39 -5.96
C ALA A 877 -22.13 4.89 -7.28
N THR A 878 -21.91 6.17 -7.61
CA THR A 878 -22.44 6.81 -8.82
C THR A 878 -21.71 6.30 -10.06
N LEU A 879 -20.37 6.21 -10.05
CA LEU A 879 -19.63 5.61 -11.17
C LEU A 879 -20.09 4.16 -11.43
N ALA A 880 -20.24 3.35 -10.39
CA ALA A 880 -20.75 1.99 -10.54
C ALA A 880 -22.20 1.95 -11.06
N ALA A 881 -23.08 2.86 -10.63
CA ALA A 881 -24.44 2.97 -11.15
C ALA A 881 -24.48 3.36 -12.64
N GLU A 882 -23.63 4.28 -13.08
CA GLU A 882 -23.51 4.69 -14.49
C GLU A 882 -22.94 3.56 -15.37
N LEU A 883 -21.95 2.80 -14.86
CA LEU A 883 -21.45 1.58 -15.51
C LEU A 883 -22.56 0.52 -15.65
N ILE A 884 -23.34 0.26 -14.58
CA ILE A 884 -24.50 -0.65 -14.60
C ILE A 884 -25.59 -0.15 -15.56
N ALA A 885 -25.75 1.17 -15.75
CA ALA A 885 -26.66 1.74 -16.73
C ALA A 885 -26.18 1.49 -18.17
N ALA A 886 -24.87 1.63 -18.43
CA ALA A 886 -24.23 1.31 -19.70
C ALA A 886 -24.20 -0.20 -20.04
N GLY A 887 -24.59 -1.07 -19.09
CA GLY A 887 -24.62 -2.52 -19.27
C GLY A 887 -23.29 -3.23 -18.96
N GLU A 888 -22.38 -2.55 -18.26
CA GLU A 888 -21.10 -3.12 -17.85
C GLU A 888 -21.27 -4.27 -16.85
N GLY A 889 -20.55 -5.37 -17.09
CA GLY A 889 -20.54 -6.53 -16.21
C GLY A 889 -19.71 -6.29 -14.93
N PRO A 890 -19.99 -7.04 -13.85
CA PRO A 890 -19.26 -6.89 -12.59
C PRO A 890 -17.81 -7.37 -12.68
N SER A 891 -17.01 -6.85 -11.76
CA SER A 891 -15.62 -7.23 -11.52
C SER A 891 -15.50 -8.59 -10.83
N GLY A 892 -14.41 -9.31 -11.11
CA GLY A 892 -14.04 -10.48 -10.34
C GLY A 892 -13.70 -10.13 -8.88
N LEU A 893 -14.12 -10.97 -7.93
CA LEU A 893 -13.71 -10.84 -6.53
C LEU A 893 -12.19 -11.06 -6.33
N GLY A 894 -11.47 -11.52 -7.36
CA GLY A 894 -10.02 -11.62 -7.39
C GLY A 894 -9.26 -10.35 -7.80
N VAL A 895 -9.94 -9.25 -8.17
CA VAL A 895 -9.28 -8.00 -8.61
C VAL A 895 -8.40 -7.38 -7.51
N GLY A 896 -7.16 -7.00 -7.84
CA GLY A 896 -6.23 -6.39 -6.89
C GLY A 896 -6.55 -4.93 -6.53
N SER A 897 -5.63 -4.27 -5.81
CA SER A 897 -5.63 -2.81 -5.60
C SER A 897 -4.46 -2.17 -6.34
N TYR A 898 -4.70 -1.04 -7.02
CA TYR A 898 -3.76 -0.44 -7.97
C TYR A 898 -3.46 1.02 -7.56
N PRO A 899 -2.41 1.26 -6.74
CA PRO A 899 -2.09 2.60 -6.23
C PRO A 899 -1.91 3.68 -7.30
N SER A 900 -1.46 3.29 -8.49
CA SER A 900 -1.23 4.14 -9.67
C SER A 900 -2.14 3.73 -10.84
N LEU A 901 -3.42 3.49 -10.59
CA LEU A 901 -4.39 3.12 -11.64
C LEU A 901 -4.54 4.25 -12.68
N ASP A 902 -4.43 3.89 -13.95
CA ASP A 902 -4.62 4.81 -15.08
C ASP A 902 -6.09 5.28 -15.19
N VAL A 903 -6.27 6.57 -15.49
CA VAL A 903 -7.57 7.24 -15.62
C VAL A 903 -8.39 6.75 -16.84
N ALA A 904 -7.74 6.12 -17.82
CA ALA A 904 -8.38 5.42 -18.94
C ALA A 904 -9.05 4.09 -18.53
N VAL A 905 -8.84 3.61 -17.29
CA VAL A 905 -9.47 2.38 -16.77
C VAL A 905 -10.53 2.74 -15.73
N PRO A 906 -11.81 2.96 -16.13
CA PRO A 906 -12.89 3.33 -15.21
C PRO A 906 -13.35 2.16 -14.32
N LEU A 907 -13.20 0.93 -14.81
CA LEU A 907 -13.59 -0.34 -14.17
C LEU A 907 -12.51 -1.39 -14.43
N VAL A 908 -12.02 -2.04 -13.37
CA VAL A 908 -11.16 -3.23 -13.47
C VAL A 908 -12.03 -4.48 -13.37
N ARG A 909 -11.72 -5.55 -14.11
CA ARG A 909 -12.53 -6.78 -14.18
C ARG A 909 -11.75 -7.99 -13.66
#